data_AF-A0A7C3RAN1-F1
#
_entry.id   AF-A0A7C3RAN1-F1
#
_cell.length_a   1.000
_cell.length_b   1.000
_cell.length_c   1.000
_cell.angle_alpha   90.00
_cell.angle_beta   90.00
_cell.angle_gamma   90.00
#
_symmetry.space_group_name_H-M   'P 1'
#
loop_
_entity.id
_entity.type
_entity.pdbx_description
1 polymer ?
#
loop_
_entity_poly.entity_id
_entity_poly.type
_entity_poly.pdbx_seq_one_letter_code
_entity_poly.pdbx_strand_id
1 'polypeptide(L)'
;MRKKIKAITELFVLYLFFFAFGLYGESINWKLSSTNYQIVKDKDGFDIIDMAGFSSGGSPGDQQLPQKIFNFALPPDVDISSITLNLSEEETELLGGSYNIKPAPPATTWVDGKFIVEWGKDKNIVNGKNMKVYGIDTFFPASPVEILLPSQMRKWKFVRVVFIPFQYNPVSGQLLLTKSVGISISFNRAEISRMGISTPQFLTTLSDRVMDDVARDMFVNFNEANLWYEETKKQVQKEIGEVLSSQTTYDYVIITTNNIKNNSTKLNDFVHHKEYNLGHSVKVVTEDDFGTLTGQPPNGTAEKIRQWLINNYLSMGIRYVLLIGNPDPVSGDIPMKMCWPRKGAEDKYEESPTDYFYADLTGNWDLNGDGDFGEYPDDGGIGGVDFAPEVYVGRIPVYNNDYGSLDRILQKIMDYEIGAGDISWRKKMLLPVAISNYENEDDSGCPRTDGRNLPKRVIENYLNSKGFSYFVLYEKAGLDPVPDTADYDNPSHTGISQTSVINEWLNTYGCVFWWGHGDVTGVYREYWSSDDGDGVPERAEMSWPTFFTSASCSSLDNTKPSLVYQCSCLNGRPEASDNLEYALLKNGAIGTVSASRVSWYAPGTWEPGLYWADNAGIGYYFFKEIVEGNTPFGEALYLAKSGFGDLWGGYSWMNKMDFNLYGDPSLLLIFNVPPVLNVDPTSLDFGREEEAEIFNIRNTGGGTLHWSIGKVVYNGSYVWITSISPLSGTTTTETDVVTVNVSRTGLSGGTYTATIPVTSDGGNQDVTVSIRVNSPPLKPTNVSPSNGATG
;
A
#
# COMPACT_ATOMS: atom_id res chain seq x y z
N MET A 1 -27.84 -52.42 -24.85
CA MET A 1 -27.20 -51.68 -23.74
C MET A 1 -27.45 -50.20 -24.01
N ARG A 2 -28.37 -49.51 -23.31
CA ARG A 2 -28.13 -48.78 -22.04
C ARG A 2 -26.84 -47.93 -22.13
N LYS A 3 -26.80 -46.61 -21.93
CA LYS A 3 -27.74 -45.60 -21.41
C LYS A 3 -27.16 -44.20 -21.79
N LYS A 4 -28.05 -43.33 -22.28
CA LYS A 4 -28.24 -41.92 -21.90
C LYS A 4 -27.03 -40.99 -21.78
N ILE A 5 -26.91 -40.12 -22.78
CA ILE A 5 -26.53 -38.70 -22.66
C ILE A 5 -27.43 -38.08 -21.58
N LYS A 6 -26.83 -37.54 -20.52
CA LYS A 6 -27.51 -36.71 -19.52
C LYS A 6 -27.06 -35.27 -19.77
N ALA A 7 -27.98 -34.46 -20.28
CA ALA A 7 -27.88 -33.02 -20.25
C ALA A 7 -27.72 -32.59 -18.78
N ILE A 8 -26.69 -31.80 -18.49
CA ILE A 8 -26.61 -31.01 -17.27
C ILE A 8 -27.36 -29.73 -17.57
N THR A 9 -28.48 -29.58 -16.88
CA THR A 9 -29.31 -28.38 -16.89
C THR A 9 -28.61 -27.38 -15.95
N GLU A 10 -27.88 -26.42 -16.51
CA GLU A 10 -27.49 -25.23 -15.75
C GLU A 10 -28.75 -24.38 -15.53
N LEU A 11 -29.19 -24.34 -14.28
CA LEU A 11 -30.28 -23.53 -13.81
C LEU A 11 -29.74 -22.08 -13.67
N PHE A 12 -29.76 -21.31 -14.75
CA PHE A 12 -29.66 -19.86 -14.67
C PHE A 12 -30.96 -19.35 -14.02
N VAL A 13 -30.92 -19.13 -12.70
CA VAL A 13 -31.96 -18.37 -12.01
C VAL A 13 -31.72 -16.90 -12.32
N LEU A 14 -32.29 -16.45 -13.44
CA LEU A 14 -32.38 -15.04 -13.79
C LEU A 14 -33.41 -14.40 -12.85
N TYR A 15 -32.95 -13.73 -11.79
CA TYR A 15 -33.82 -12.85 -11.01
C TYR A 15 -34.14 -11.60 -11.86
N LEU A 16 -35.24 -11.67 -12.59
CA LEU A 16 -35.87 -10.52 -13.23
C LEU A 16 -36.57 -9.69 -12.14
N PHE A 17 -35.89 -8.67 -11.62
CA PHE A 17 -36.53 -7.64 -10.81
C PHE A 17 -37.36 -6.74 -11.71
N PHE A 18 -38.68 -6.86 -11.61
CA PHE A 18 -39.61 -5.84 -12.11
C PHE A 18 -39.54 -4.63 -11.18
N PHE A 19 -38.98 -3.51 -11.65
CA PHE A 19 -39.05 -2.22 -10.97
C PHE A 19 -40.51 -1.71 -11.00
N ALA A 20 -41.25 -1.98 -9.93
CA ALA A 20 -42.45 -1.23 -9.58
C ALA A 20 -42.03 -0.11 -8.63
N PHE A 21 -41.99 1.13 -9.13
CA PHE A 21 -41.78 2.32 -8.32
C PHE A 21 -42.92 2.47 -7.31
N GLY A 22 -42.66 2.11 -6.06
CA GLY A 22 -43.55 2.38 -4.94
C GLY A 22 -42.78 2.35 -3.64
N LEU A 23 -42.58 3.53 -3.03
CA LEU A 23 -42.42 3.91 -1.59
C LEU A 23 -41.81 2.94 -0.55
N TYR A 24 -41.21 1.82 -0.93
CA TYR A 24 -40.43 0.92 -0.08
C TYR A 24 -38.96 1.10 -0.45
N GLY A 25 -38.10 1.34 0.56
CA GLY A 25 -36.66 1.50 0.35
C GLY A 25 -36.03 0.27 -0.33
N GLU A 26 -34.98 0.49 -1.11
CA GLU A 26 -34.17 -0.59 -1.70
C GLU A 26 -33.41 -1.31 -0.58
N SER A 27 -33.05 -2.58 -0.81
CA SER A 27 -32.33 -3.38 0.20
C SER A 27 -31.35 -4.35 -0.43
N ILE A 28 -30.17 -4.47 0.17
CA ILE A 28 -29.24 -5.58 -0.07
C ILE A 28 -29.59 -6.70 0.90
N ASN A 29 -29.89 -7.88 0.39
CA ASN A 29 -30.16 -9.07 1.20
C ASN A 29 -28.99 -10.04 1.10
N TRP A 30 -28.45 -10.47 2.23
CA TRP A 30 -27.29 -11.37 2.27
C TRP A 30 -27.43 -12.39 3.39
N LYS A 31 -26.84 -13.58 3.22
CA LYS A 31 -26.78 -14.60 4.26
C LYS A 31 -25.36 -14.72 4.78
N LEU A 32 -25.17 -14.39 6.05
CA LEU A 32 -23.92 -14.61 6.76
C LEU A 32 -23.93 -16.02 7.34
N SER A 33 -22.78 -16.69 7.36
CA SER A 33 -22.67 -18.07 7.86
C SER A 33 -21.34 -18.32 8.54
N SER A 34 -21.38 -19.03 9.66
CA SER A 34 -20.18 -19.52 10.33
C SER A 34 -19.46 -20.53 9.45
N THR A 35 -18.15 -20.68 9.64
CA THR A 35 -17.35 -21.72 8.97
C THR A 35 -16.93 -22.79 9.98
N ASN A 36 -16.12 -23.75 9.54
CA ASN A 36 -15.54 -24.74 10.43
C ASN A 36 -14.74 -24.04 11.53
N TYR A 37 -14.92 -24.51 12.76
CA TYR A 37 -14.22 -24.01 13.93
C TYR A 37 -13.71 -25.15 14.80
N GLN A 38 -12.73 -24.82 15.62
CA GLN A 38 -12.25 -25.66 16.72
C GLN A 38 -12.14 -24.80 17.98
N ILE A 39 -12.33 -25.43 19.14
CA ILE A 39 -12.10 -24.79 20.44
C ILE A 39 -10.90 -25.48 21.06
N VAL A 40 -9.84 -24.72 21.30
CA VAL A 40 -8.57 -25.21 21.85
C VAL A 40 -8.26 -24.46 23.14
N LYS A 41 -7.58 -25.14 24.06
CA LYS A 41 -7.08 -24.49 25.28
C LYS A 41 -5.77 -23.76 24.98
N ASP A 42 -5.66 -22.50 25.37
CA ASP A 42 -4.36 -21.82 25.41
C ASP A 42 -3.53 -22.27 26.62
N LYS A 43 -2.29 -21.78 26.69
CA LYS A 43 -1.35 -22.10 27.79
C LYS A 43 -1.88 -21.72 29.18
N ASP A 44 -2.79 -20.75 29.24
CA ASP A 44 -3.37 -20.21 30.48
C ASP A 44 -4.72 -20.87 30.81
N GLY A 45 -5.17 -21.84 30.00
CA GLY A 45 -6.39 -22.61 30.22
C GLY A 45 -7.68 -21.95 29.71
N PHE A 46 -7.57 -20.85 28.96
CA PHE A 46 -8.72 -20.25 28.28
C PHE A 46 -9.11 -21.04 27.03
N ASP A 47 -10.40 -21.05 26.73
CA ASP A 47 -10.93 -21.57 25.48
C ASP A 47 -10.77 -20.51 24.38
N ILE A 48 -9.97 -20.83 23.37
CA ILE A 48 -9.77 -20.03 22.16
C ILE A 48 -10.55 -20.70 21.04
N ILE A 49 -11.39 -19.90 20.39
CA ILE A 49 -12.16 -20.34 19.24
C ILE A 49 -11.38 -19.95 17.99
N ASP A 50 -10.91 -20.94 17.25
CA ASP A 50 -10.27 -20.76 15.95
C ASP A 50 -11.30 -21.11 14.87
N MET A 51 -11.69 -20.12 14.06
CA MET A 51 -12.68 -20.26 12.99
C MET A 51 -12.08 -19.85 11.65
N ALA A 52 -12.16 -20.73 10.66
CA ALA A 52 -11.53 -20.53 9.36
C ALA A 52 -12.04 -19.26 8.66
N GLY A 53 -11.14 -18.33 8.36
CA GLY A 53 -11.45 -17.07 7.68
C GLY A 53 -12.03 -15.98 8.59
N PHE A 54 -11.98 -16.17 9.91
CA PHE A 54 -12.30 -15.19 10.94
C PHE A 54 -11.02 -14.87 11.72
N SER A 55 -10.99 -13.71 12.38
CA SER A 55 -9.91 -13.32 13.30
C SER A 55 -10.50 -13.11 14.69
N SER A 56 -9.70 -13.30 15.73
CA SER A 56 -10.14 -13.07 17.10
C SER A 56 -10.19 -11.57 17.42
N GLY A 57 -11.27 -11.09 18.04
CA GLY A 57 -11.56 -9.67 18.30
C GLY A 57 -12.38 -9.46 19.58
N GLY A 58 -12.40 -8.25 20.12
CA GLY A 58 -13.18 -7.86 21.30
C GLY A 58 -12.72 -6.52 21.89
N SER A 59 -13.63 -5.73 22.48
CA SER A 59 -13.22 -4.52 23.21
C SER A 59 -12.36 -4.91 24.42
N PRO A 60 -11.30 -4.17 24.79
CA PRO A 60 -10.43 -4.56 25.90
C PRO A 60 -11.18 -4.94 27.18
N GLY A 61 -10.78 -6.08 27.74
CA GLY A 61 -11.38 -6.68 28.92
C GLY A 61 -12.71 -7.42 28.68
N ASP A 62 -13.36 -7.23 27.54
CA ASP A 62 -14.55 -8.00 27.14
C ASP A 62 -14.10 -9.33 26.50
N GLN A 63 -15.02 -10.23 26.15
CA GLN A 63 -14.66 -11.53 25.57
C GLN A 63 -13.98 -11.42 24.19
N GLN A 64 -12.94 -12.22 23.98
CA GLN A 64 -12.25 -12.35 22.71
C GLN A 64 -12.92 -13.43 21.87
N LEU A 65 -13.60 -13.05 20.80
CA LEU A 65 -14.41 -13.93 19.95
C LEU A 65 -14.02 -13.80 18.48
N PRO A 66 -14.20 -14.86 17.67
CA PRO A 66 -14.01 -14.78 16.23
C PRO A 66 -15.01 -13.81 15.63
N GLN A 67 -14.52 -12.93 14.77
CA GLN A 67 -15.36 -12.03 13.99
C GLN A 67 -14.80 -11.85 12.58
N LYS A 68 -15.66 -11.36 11.67
CA LYS A 68 -15.32 -11.08 10.27
C LYS A 68 -16.05 -9.83 9.78
N ILE A 69 -15.33 -8.95 9.09
CA ILE A 69 -15.89 -7.77 8.42
C ILE A 69 -16.26 -8.14 6.98
N PHE A 70 -17.47 -7.75 6.56
CA PHE A 70 -17.96 -7.83 5.19
C PHE A 70 -18.22 -6.41 4.68
N ASN A 71 -17.60 -6.03 3.56
CA ASN A 71 -17.86 -4.74 2.92
C ASN A 71 -18.97 -4.89 1.87
N PHE A 72 -20.01 -4.07 1.99
CA PHE A 72 -21.11 -3.99 1.03
C PHE A 72 -21.10 -2.65 0.34
N ALA A 73 -20.88 -2.65 -0.97
CA ALA A 73 -21.01 -1.45 -1.78
C ALA A 73 -22.46 -1.00 -1.84
N LEU A 74 -22.66 0.32 -1.82
CA LEU A 74 -23.93 1.01 -1.90
C LEU A 74 -24.07 1.73 -3.24
N PRO A 75 -25.30 2.06 -3.67
CA PRO A 75 -25.50 2.85 -4.87
C PRO A 75 -24.81 4.23 -4.79
N PRO A 76 -24.40 4.82 -5.93
CA PRO A 76 -23.68 6.09 -5.94
C PRO A 76 -24.51 7.27 -5.37
N ASP A 77 -25.83 7.18 -5.52
CA ASP A 77 -26.85 8.14 -5.11
C ASP A 77 -27.54 7.74 -3.80
N VAL A 78 -26.93 6.89 -2.97
CA VAL A 78 -27.49 6.52 -1.66
C VAL A 78 -27.65 7.73 -0.73
N ASP A 79 -28.79 7.81 -0.05
CA ASP A 79 -28.97 8.67 1.13
C ASP A 79 -28.37 7.98 2.35
N ILE A 80 -27.17 8.40 2.73
CA ILE A 80 -26.38 7.80 3.81
C ILE A 80 -27.14 7.78 5.14
N SER A 81 -28.00 8.78 5.39
CA SER A 81 -28.77 8.88 6.64
C SER A 81 -29.90 7.85 6.76
N SER A 82 -30.27 7.20 5.65
CA SER A 82 -31.36 6.24 5.58
C SER A 82 -30.95 4.79 5.80
N ILE A 83 -29.64 4.53 5.91
CA ILE A 83 -29.09 3.17 5.99
C ILE A 83 -29.51 2.52 7.31
N THR A 84 -30.13 1.34 7.23
CA THR A 84 -30.52 0.54 8.39
C THR A 84 -30.19 -0.93 8.18
N LEU A 85 -29.86 -1.64 9.26
CA LEU A 85 -29.62 -3.08 9.27
C LEU A 85 -30.77 -3.79 9.96
N ASN A 86 -31.33 -4.81 9.31
CA ASN A 86 -32.32 -5.70 9.91
C ASN A 86 -31.84 -7.16 9.82
N LEU A 87 -32.07 -7.93 10.88
CA LEU A 87 -31.74 -9.36 10.94
C LEU A 87 -32.99 -10.21 10.70
N SER A 88 -32.80 -11.38 10.09
CA SER A 88 -33.84 -12.35 9.79
C SER A 88 -33.25 -13.76 9.72
N GLU A 89 -34.09 -14.80 9.79
CA GLU A 89 -33.67 -16.19 9.54
C GLU A 89 -32.46 -16.67 10.37
N GLU A 90 -32.41 -16.32 11.66
CA GLU A 90 -31.32 -16.73 12.56
C GLU A 90 -31.40 -18.23 12.90
N GLU A 91 -30.36 -18.97 12.53
CA GLU A 91 -30.15 -20.36 12.91
C GLU A 91 -29.06 -20.42 13.99
N THR A 92 -29.45 -20.74 15.22
CA THR A 92 -28.56 -20.77 16.38
C THR A 92 -28.46 -22.16 17.03
N GLU A 93 -27.33 -22.44 17.66
CA GLU A 93 -27.08 -23.65 18.44
C GLU A 93 -26.41 -23.28 19.77
N LEU A 94 -27.02 -23.69 20.89
CA LEU A 94 -26.36 -23.64 22.19
C LEU A 94 -25.37 -24.80 22.30
N LEU A 95 -24.09 -24.51 22.42
CA LEU A 95 -23.06 -25.54 22.51
C LEU A 95 -23.09 -26.23 23.88
N GLY A 96 -22.94 -27.55 23.87
CA GLY A 96 -22.87 -28.34 25.10
C GLY A 96 -21.52 -28.17 25.79
N GLY A 97 -21.54 -27.78 27.07
CA GLY A 97 -20.33 -27.63 27.88
C GLY A 97 -20.33 -26.34 28.71
N SER A 98 -19.18 -26.07 29.33
CA SER A 98 -18.87 -24.80 29.98
C SER A 98 -17.52 -24.34 29.46
N TYR A 99 -17.46 -23.10 29.02
CA TYR A 99 -16.31 -22.49 28.39
C TYR A 99 -15.81 -21.32 29.24
N ASN A 100 -14.50 -21.08 29.21
CA ASN A 100 -13.83 -19.94 29.82
C ASN A 100 -13.13 -19.16 28.71
N ILE A 101 -13.87 -18.25 28.07
CA ILE A 101 -13.33 -17.42 26.99
C ILE A 101 -12.38 -16.38 27.56
N LYS A 102 -11.27 -16.15 26.84
CA LYS A 102 -10.25 -15.17 27.19
C LYS A 102 -10.79 -13.74 27.04
N PRO A 103 -10.44 -12.79 27.93
CA PRO A 103 -10.69 -11.38 27.66
C PRO A 103 -9.77 -10.84 26.57
N ALA A 104 -10.27 -9.91 25.77
CA ALA A 104 -9.50 -9.18 24.78
C ALA A 104 -8.42 -8.31 25.45
N PRO A 105 -7.22 -8.23 24.87
CA PRO A 105 -6.10 -7.54 25.47
C PRO A 105 -6.27 -6.01 25.49
N PRO A 106 -5.65 -5.31 26.46
CA PRO A 106 -5.51 -3.86 26.44
C PRO A 106 -4.53 -3.43 25.34
N ALA A 107 -4.52 -2.14 25.02
CA ALA A 107 -3.41 -1.54 24.31
C ALA A 107 -2.28 -1.26 25.32
N THR A 108 -1.04 -1.60 24.99
CA THR A 108 0.12 -1.33 25.85
C THR A 108 1.24 -0.65 25.09
N THR A 109 2.06 0.12 25.80
CA THR A 109 3.28 0.72 25.24
C THR A 109 4.23 1.17 26.36
N TRP A 110 5.41 1.65 25.98
CA TRP A 110 6.35 2.31 26.87
C TRP A 110 6.47 3.80 26.53
N VAL A 111 6.27 4.65 27.54
CA VAL A 111 6.44 6.11 27.42
C VAL A 111 7.31 6.60 28.55
N ASP A 112 8.43 7.27 28.23
CA ASP A 112 9.34 7.86 29.21
C ASP A 112 9.80 6.88 30.31
N GLY A 113 9.98 5.61 29.91
CA GLY A 113 10.35 4.50 30.78
C GLY A 113 9.26 4.07 31.75
N LYS A 114 7.99 4.36 31.45
CA LYS A 114 6.83 3.80 32.16
C LYS A 114 6.08 2.88 31.22
N PHE A 115 5.71 1.71 31.72
CA PHE A 115 4.80 0.81 31.05
C PHE A 115 3.37 1.32 31.22
N ILE A 116 2.67 1.52 30.11
CA ILE A 116 1.30 2.02 30.07
C ILE A 116 0.37 0.89 29.62
N VAL A 117 -0.75 0.71 30.33
CA VAL A 117 -1.76 -0.31 30.06
C VAL A 117 -3.15 0.34 29.95
N GLU A 118 -3.75 0.24 28.77
CA GLU A 118 -4.94 1.00 28.41
C GLU A 118 -6.10 0.07 28.06
N TRP A 119 -7.05 -0.02 28.99
CA TRP A 119 -8.26 -0.83 28.86
C TRP A 119 -9.43 -0.08 28.22
N GLY A 120 -9.26 1.22 27.94
CA GLY A 120 -10.32 2.08 27.43
C GLY A 120 -11.25 2.66 28.51
N LYS A 121 -12.08 3.62 28.11
CA LYS A 121 -12.97 4.38 29.00
C LYS A 121 -14.11 3.49 29.52
N ASP A 122 -14.62 3.83 30.71
CA ASP A 122 -15.80 3.19 31.32
C ASP A 122 -15.71 1.67 31.56
N LYS A 123 -14.51 1.13 31.81
CA LYS A 123 -14.32 -0.28 32.15
C LYS A 123 -14.18 -0.50 33.67
N ASN A 124 -14.59 -1.67 34.16
CA ASN A 124 -14.30 -2.13 35.53
C ASN A 124 -13.45 -3.40 35.44
N ILE A 125 -12.12 -3.24 35.39
CA ILE A 125 -11.20 -4.34 35.13
C ILE A 125 -10.79 -5.03 36.43
N VAL A 126 -11.00 -6.34 36.50
CA VAL A 126 -10.51 -7.21 37.58
C VAL A 126 -9.83 -8.41 36.92
N ASN A 127 -8.52 -8.58 37.13
CA ASN A 127 -7.73 -9.67 36.52
C ASN A 127 -7.92 -9.75 35.00
N GLY A 128 -7.84 -8.59 34.33
CA GLY A 128 -8.03 -8.46 32.89
C GLY A 128 -9.46 -8.62 32.37
N LYS A 129 -10.45 -8.84 33.24
CA LYS A 129 -11.87 -8.99 32.86
C LYS A 129 -12.65 -7.73 33.16
N ASN A 130 -13.39 -7.22 32.18
CA ASN A 130 -14.36 -6.16 32.39
C ASN A 130 -15.60 -6.71 33.09
N MET A 131 -15.76 -6.41 34.38
CA MET A 131 -16.87 -6.90 35.20
C MET A 131 -18.23 -6.32 34.82
N LYS A 132 -18.28 -5.27 33.99
CA LYS A 132 -19.53 -4.83 33.34
C LYS A 132 -20.01 -5.81 32.25
N VAL A 133 -19.18 -6.78 31.87
CA VAL A 133 -19.51 -7.87 30.96
C VAL A 133 -19.42 -9.20 31.71
N TYR A 134 -18.26 -9.51 32.28
CA TYR A 134 -18.00 -10.78 32.97
C TYR A 134 -18.81 -10.97 34.27
N GLY A 135 -19.37 -9.91 34.83
CA GLY A 135 -20.24 -9.98 36.01
C GLY A 135 -21.74 -10.10 35.71
N ILE A 136 -22.14 -10.15 34.42
CA ILE A 136 -23.54 -10.14 34.00
C ILE A 136 -23.91 -11.49 33.37
N ASP A 137 -24.97 -12.10 33.88
CA ASP A 137 -25.51 -13.39 33.41
C ASP A 137 -26.38 -13.21 32.15
N THR A 138 -25.75 -12.85 31.04
CA THR A 138 -26.36 -12.71 29.72
C THR A 138 -25.35 -12.99 28.61
N PHE A 139 -25.81 -13.25 27.39
CA PHE A 139 -24.95 -13.43 26.23
C PHE A 139 -24.38 -12.09 25.71
N PHE A 140 -23.07 -12.08 25.42
CA PHE A 140 -22.35 -10.97 24.79
C PHE A 140 -21.59 -11.45 23.53
N PRO A 141 -21.49 -10.62 22.47
CA PRO A 141 -22.25 -9.38 22.27
C PRO A 141 -23.76 -9.65 22.24
N ALA A 142 -24.58 -8.61 22.42
CA ALA A 142 -26.04 -8.76 22.45
C ALA A 142 -26.64 -9.19 21.09
N SER A 143 -25.95 -8.85 19.99
CA SER A 143 -26.29 -9.22 18.62
C SER A 143 -25.08 -9.90 17.96
N PRO A 144 -25.27 -10.94 17.12
CA PRO A 144 -24.19 -11.55 16.36
C PRO A 144 -23.76 -10.70 15.16
N VAL A 145 -24.47 -9.62 14.84
CA VAL A 145 -24.17 -8.75 13.70
C VAL A 145 -24.19 -7.28 14.14
N GLU A 146 -23.19 -6.53 13.68
CA GLU A 146 -23.07 -5.09 13.87
C GLU A 146 -22.84 -4.39 12.52
N ILE A 147 -23.46 -3.23 12.31
CA ILE A 147 -23.16 -2.35 11.17
C ILE A 147 -22.28 -1.20 11.64
N LEU A 148 -21.16 -0.98 10.96
CA LEU A 148 -20.27 0.15 11.21
C LEU A 148 -20.69 1.34 10.33
N LEU A 149 -20.06 2.48 10.57
CA LEU A 149 -20.36 3.71 9.85
C LEU A 149 -20.08 3.57 8.33
N PRO A 150 -20.88 4.23 7.48
CA PRO A 150 -20.63 4.30 6.05
C PRO A 150 -19.30 4.97 5.72
N SER A 151 -18.64 4.48 4.68
CA SER A 151 -17.33 4.92 4.21
C SER A 151 -17.33 5.13 2.69
N GLN A 152 -16.31 5.78 2.17
CA GLN A 152 -16.17 6.01 0.73
C GLN A 152 -14.73 5.77 0.27
N MET A 153 -14.57 5.00 -0.81
CA MET A 153 -13.32 4.83 -1.53
C MET A 153 -13.53 5.30 -2.96
N ARG A 154 -13.01 6.49 -3.29
CA ARG A 154 -13.21 7.14 -4.60
C ARG A 154 -14.69 7.31 -4.93
N LYS A 155 -15.18 6.67 -5.99
CA LYS A 155 -16.60 6.65 -6.34
C LYS A 155 -17.41 5.70 -5.46
N TRP A 156 -16.78 4.66 -4.91
CA TRP A 156 -17.46 3.56 -4.23
C TRP A 156 -17.83 3.93 -2.80
N LYS A 157 -19.12 4.15 -2.55
CA LYS A 157 -19.68 4.25 -1.19
C LYS A 157 -19.98 2.85 -0.67
N PHE A 158 -19.74 2.59 0.61
CA PHE A 158 -19.96 1.27 1.20
C PHE A 158 -20.24 1.32 2.70
N VAL A 159 -20.72 0.21 3.23
CA VAL A 159 -20.83 -0.04 4.68
C VAL A 159 -20.11 -1.32 5.04
N ARG A 160 -19.60 -1.36 6.28
CA ARG A 160 -18.97 -2.53 6.87
C ARG A 160 -19.94 -3.21 7.81
N VAL A 161 -20.10 -4.53 7.66
CA VAL A 161 -20.91 -5.37 8.56
C VAL A 161 -19.99 -6.36 9.27
N VAL A 162 -19.95 -6.31 10.59
CA VAL A 162 -19.21 -7.25 11.44
C VAL A 162 -20.13 -8.42 11.77
N PHE A 163 -19.67 -9.64 11.51
CA PHE A 163 -20.31 -10.86 11.95
C PHE A 163 -19.49 -11.52 13.05
N ILE A 164 -20.11 -11.71 14.21
CA ILE A 164 -19.55 -12.34 15.41
C ILE A 164 -20.39 -13.61 15.66
N PRO A 165 -19.99 -14.77 15.12
CA PRO A 165 -20.86 -15.96 15.12
C PRO A 165 -21.07 -16.55 16.52
N PHE A 166 -20.23 -16.19 17.49
CA PHE A 166 -20.33 -16.67 18.85
C PHE A 166 -20.84 -15.56 19.75
N GLN A 167 -21.76 -15.91 20.66
CA GLN A 167 -22.09 -15.11 21.81
C GLN A 167 -21.78 -15.91 23.08
N TYR A 168 -21.15 -15.28 24.06
CA TYR A 168 -20.69 -15.90 25.29
C TYR A 168 -21.43 -15.33 26.49
N ASN A 169 -21.97 -16.20 27.33
CA ASN A 169 -22.44 -15.81 28.66
C ASN A 169 -21.34 -16.10 29.68
N PRO A 170 -20.71 -15.06 30.25
CA PRO A 170 -19.53 -15.22 31.10
C PRO A 170 -19.83 -15.75 32.51
N VAL A 171 -21.07 -15.65 33.00
CA VAL A 171 -21.45 -16.16 34.32
C VAL A 171 -21.78 -17.65 34.24
N SER A 172 -22.52 -18.07 33.22
CA SER A 172 -22.89 -19.48 33.04
C SER A 172 -21.86 -20.29 32.26
N GLY A 173 -20.91 -19.64 31.57
CA GLY A 173 -19.91 -20.28 30.72
C GLY A 173 -20.49 -20.82 29.40
N GLN A 174 -21.69 -20.41 29.02
CA GLN A 174 -22.38 -20.93 27.83
C GLN A 174 -21.93 -20.20 26.55
N LEU A 175 -21.83 -20.95 25.44
CA LEU A 175 -21.62 -20.41 24.09
C LEU A 175 -22.85 -20.66 23.22
N LEU A 176 -23.35 -19.60 22.60
CA LEU A 176 -24.36 -19.64 21.55
C LEU A 176 -23.69 -19.40 20.20
N LEU A 177 -23.79 -20.36 19.29
CA LEU A 177 -23.29 -20.26 17.93
C LEU A 177 -24.42 -19.88 16.97
N THR A 178 -24.28 -18.76 16.28
CA THR A 178 -25.08 -18.40 15.11
C THR A 178 -24.49 -19.05 13.87
N LYS A 179 -25.09 -20.16 13.43
CA LYS A 179 -24.66 -20.90 12.24
C LYS A 179 -24.90 -20.09 10.98
N SER A 180 -26.05 -19.43 10.92
CA SER A 180 -26.36 -18.49 9.85
C SER A 180 -27.37 -17.44 10.29
N VAL A 181 -27.31 -16.27 9.64
CA VAL A 181 -28.24 -15.16 9.83
C VAL A 181 -28.42 -14.43 8.51
N GLY A 182 -29.67 -14.17 8.13
CA GLY A 182 -30.02 -13.30 7.03
C GLY A 182 -29.95 -11.84 7.45
N ILE A 183 -29.28 -11.01 6.66
CA ILE A 183 -29.22 -9.57 6.85
C ILE A 183 -29.92 -8.85 5.71
N SER A 184 -30.59 -7.74 6.02
CA SER A 184 -31.14 -6.79 5.07
C SER A 184 -30.60 -5.40 5.39
N ILE A 185 -29.76 -4.86 4.50
CA ILE A 185 -29.27 -3.48 4.56
C ILE A 185 -30.21 -2.64 3.71
N SER A 186 -31.10 -1.88 4.34
CA SER A 186 -32.11 -1.06 3.67
C SER A 186 -31.64 0.39 3.55
N PHE A 187 -31.93 1.03 2.42
CA PHE A 187 -31.56 2.42 2.13
C PHE A 187 -32.52 3.08 1.13
N ASN A 188 -32.50 4.41 1.11
CA ASN A 188 -33.14 5.25 0.11
C ASN A 188 -32.10 5.80 -0.87
N ARG A 189 -32.55 6.19 -2.07
CA ARG A 189 -31.75 6.96 -3.02
C ARG A 189 -32.09 8.45 -2.91
N ALA A 190 -31.07 9.29 -2.90
CA ALA A 190 -31.18 10.73 -2.95
C ALA A 190 -31.37 11.19 -4.41
N GLU A 191 -32.20 12.21 -4.62
CA GLU A 191 -32.20 12.94 -5.89
C GLU A 191 -30.85 13.62 -6.09
N ILE A 192 -30.28 13.56 -7.30
CA ILE A 192 -28.98 14.17 -7.63
C ILE A 192 -28.93 15.64 -7.22
N SER A 193 -30.03 16.39 -7.43
CA SER A 193 -30.16 17.79 -7.05
C SER A 193 -30.00 18.06 -5.55
N ARG A 194 -30.15 17.04 -4.71
CA ARG A 194 -30.02 17.13 -3.23
C ARG A 194 -28.67 16.62 -2.72
N MET A 195 -27.82 16.06 -3.58
CA MET A 195 -26.52 15.51 -3.19
C MET A 195 -25.43 16.57 -2.98
N GLY A 196 -25.72 17.85 -3.23
CA GLY A 196 -24.74 18.94 -3.06
C GLY A 196 -23.59 18.94 -4.08
N ILE A 197 -23.68 18.09 -5.12
CA ILE A 197 -22.71 17.96 -6.21
C ILE A 197 -23.34 18.38 -7.53
N SER A 198 -22.58 19.05 -8.41
CA SER A 198 -23.08 19.38 -9.75
C SER A 198 -23.19 18.14 -10.63
N THR A 199 -24.18 18.09 -11.53
CA THR A 199 -24.39 16.94 -12.43
C THR A 199 -23.13 16.57 -13.26
N PRO A 200 -22.36 17.52 -13.82
CA PRO A 200 -21.10 17.19 -14.49
C PRO A 200 -20.05 16.57 -13.56
N GLN A 201 -19.90 17.09 -12.34
CA GLN A 201 -18.95 16.55 -11.36
C GLN A 201 -19.35 15.15 -10.89
N PHE A 202 -20.65 14.89 -10.78
CA PHE A 202 -21.14 13.55 -10.50
C PHE A 202 -20.86 12.58 -11.65
N LEU A 203 -21.01 13.01 -12.90
CA LEU A 203 -20.63 12.20 -14.06
C LEU A 203 -19.13 11.89 -14.09
N THR A 204 -18.27 12.85 -13.71
CA THR A 204 -16.82 12.61 -13.55
C THR A 204 -16.56 11.53 -12.51
N THR A 205 -17.22 11.62 -11.35
CA THR A 205 -17.10 10.62 -10.26
C THR A 205 -17.50 9.22 -10.74
N LEU A 206 -18.65 9.10 -11.41
CA LEU A 206 -19.13 7.82 -11.98
C LEU A 206 -18.24 7.27 -13.10
N SER A 207 -17.47 8.14 -13.75
CA SER A 207 -16.56 7.77 -14.83
C SER A 207 -15.20 7.31 -14.34
N ASP A 208 -14.86 7.53 -13.07
CA ASP A 208 -13.63 7.02 -12.47
C ASP A 208 -13.58 5.49 -12.59
N ARG A 209 -12.37 4.97 -12.81
CA ARG A 209 -12.06 3.54 -12.96
C ARG A 209 -10.86 3.12 -12.14
N VAL A 210 -10.16 4.06 -11.52
CA VAL A 210 -9.03 3.76 -10.65
C VAL A 210 -9.55 3.06 -9.40
N MET A 211 -8.87 1.99 -8.97
CA MET A 211 -9.28 1.13 -7.84
C MET A 211 -10.58 0.33 -8.07
N ASP A 212 -11.08 0.20 -9.30
CA ASP A 212 -12.14 -0.78 -9.59
C ASP A 212 -11.67 -2.23 -9.36
N ASP A 213 -10.37 -2.47 -9.50
CA ASP A 213 -9.70 -3.71 -9.10
C ASP A 213 -9.79 -3.96 -7.60
N VAL A 214 -9.50 -2.94 -6.79
CA VAL A 214 -9.60 -3.00 -5.33
C VAL A 214 -11.06 -3.20 -4.89
N ALA A 215 -11.97 -2.43 -5.48
CA ALA A 215 -13.41 -2.52 -5.18
C ALA A 215 -13.97 -3.93 -5.46
N ARG A 216 -13.54 -4.57 -6.55
CA ARG A 216 -13.93 -5.94 -6.90
C ARG A 216 -13.50 -6.94 -5.84
N ASP A 217 -12.31 -6.77 -5.30
CA ASP A 217 -11.75 -7.71 -4.31
C ASP A 217 -12.26 -7.40 -2.89
N MET A 218 -12.64 -6.14 -2.63
CA MET A 218 -13.14 -5.67 -1.34
C MET A 218 -14.64 -5.96 -1.09
N PHE A 219 -15.51 -5.81 -2.10
CA PHE A 219 -16.97 -5.83 -1.92
C PHE A 219 -17.60 -7.18 -2.27
N VAL A 220 -18.36 -7.74 -1.32
CA VAL A 220 -19.02 -9.05 -1.54
C VAL A 220 -20.16 -8.99 -2.57
N ASN A 221 -20.73 -7.80 -2.79
CA ASN A 221 -21.79 -7.53 -3.76
C ASN A 221 -21.31 -6.72 -4.98
N PHE A 222 -20.01 -6.73 -5.29
CA PHE A 222 -19.43 -5.89 -6.36
C PHE A 222 -20.18 -5.98 -7.70
N ASN A 223 -20.58 -7.18 -8.13
CA ASN A 223 -21.27 -7.36 -9.42
C ASN A 223 -22.61 -6.64 -9.47
N GLU A 224 -23.37 -6.65 -8.38
CA GLU A 224 -24.65 -5.92 -8.27
C GLU A 224 -24.39 -4.42 -8.20
N ALA A 225 -23.44 -4.01 -7.35
CA ALA A 225 -23.09 -2.61 -7.18
C ALA A 225 -22.62 -1.98 -8.50
N ASN A 226 -21.75 -2.66 -9.25
CA ASN A 226 -21.24 -2.17 -10.53
C ASN A 226 -22.37 -1.87 -11.53
N LEU A 227 -23.49 -2.63 -11.51
CA LEU A 227 -24.66 -2.32 -12.33
C LEU A 227 -25.31 -1.00 -11.92
N TRP A 228 -25.45 -0.71 -10.62
CA TRP A 228 -25.97 0.59 -10.16
C TRP A 228 -25.12 1.75 -10.67
N TYR A 229 -23.79 1.65 -10.58
CA TYR A 229 -22.90 2.71 -11.05
C TYR A 229 -23.00 2.91 -12.57
N GLU A 230 -23.03 1.84 -13.36
CA GLU A 230 -23.16 1.92 -14.81
C GLU A 230 -24.53 2.44 -15.27
N GLU A 231 -25.61 2.06 -14.58
CA GLU A 231 -26.96 2.53 -14.87
C GLU A 231 -27.12 4.01 -14.52
N THR A 232 -26.70 4.43 -13.32
CA THR A 232 -26.73 5.84 -12.92
C THR A 232 -25.88 6.68 -13.88
N LYS A 233 -24.70 6.21 -14.28
CA LYS A 233 -23.85 6.90 -15.27
C LYS A 233 -24.58 7.13 -16.59
N LYS A 234 -25.23 6.10 -17.14
CA LYS A 234 -26.01 6.21 -18.39
C LYS A 234 -27.19 7.18 -18.26
N GLN A 235 -27.86 7.20 -17.12
CA GLN A 235 -28.96 8.12 -16.85
C GLN A 235 -28.47 9.58 -16.84
N VAL A 236 -27.42 9.86 -16.06
CA VAL A 236 -26.81 11.21 -15.96
C VAL A 236 -26.29 11.69 -17.31
N GLN A 237 -25.59 10.82 -18.05
CA GLN A 237 -25.06 11.16 -19.38
C GLN A 237 -26.18 11.51 -20.39
N LYS A 238 -27.36 10.91 -20.25
CA LYS A 238 -28.52 11.26 -21.09
C LYS A 238 -29.08 12.65 -20.78
N GLU A 239 -28.99 13.11 -19.53
CA GLU A 239 -29.50 14.42 -19.11
C GLU A 239 -28.64 15.59 -19.60
N ILE A 240 -27.31 15.43 -19.56
CA ILE A 240 -26.37 16.53 -19.88
C ILE A 240 -25.66 16.39 -21.25
N GLY A 241 -25.83 15.24 -21.94
CA GLY A 241 -25.11 14.92 -23.17
C GLY A 241 -23.71 14.35 -22.94
N GLU A 242 -22.97 14.05 -24.01
CA GLU A 242 -21.55 13.69 -23.89
C GLU A 242 -20.74 14.88 -23.38
N VAL A 243 -20.20 14.76 -22.16
CA VAL A 243 -19.17 15.68 -21.67
C VAL A 243 -17.82 15.14 -22.14
N LEU A 244 -17.28 15.74 -23.21
CA LEU A 244 -15.90 15.52 -23.62
C LEU A 244 -14.98 16.20 -22.60
N SER A 245 -14.54 15.49 -21.56
CA SER A 245 -13.41 15.97 -20.75
C SER A 245 -12.11 15.62 -21.47
N SER A 246 -11.57 16.55 -22.24
CA SER A 246 -10.23 16.44 -22.84
C SER A 246 -9.11 16.69 -21.80
N GLN A 247 -9.35 16.37 -20.53
CA GLN A 247 -8.40 16.66 -19.47
C GLN A 247 -7.28 15.62 -19.51
N THR A 248 -6.05 16.09 -19.52
CA THR A 248 -4.88 15.23 -19.42
C THR A 248 -4.94 14.45 -18.11
N THR A 249 -4.83 13.12 -18.21
CA THR A 249 -4.78 12.21 -17.06
C THR A 249 -3.35 12.07 -16.55
N TYR A 250 -3.19 11.89 -15.25
CA TYR A 250 -1.93 11.64 -14.57
C TYR A 250 -2.20 10.64 -13.45
N ASP A 251 -1.69 9.42 -13.56
CA ASP A 251 -1.86 8.38 -12.53
C ASP A 251 -0.82 8.52 -11.41
N TYR A 252 0.24 9.29 -11.62
CA TYR A 252 1.29 9.54 -10.64
C TYR A 252 1.51 11.05 -10.46
N VAL A 253 1.40 11.54 -9.23
CA VAL A 253 1.67 12.95 -8.89
C VAL A 253 2.83 13.07 -7.93
N ILE A 254 3.77 13.97 -8.24
CA ILE A 254 4.82 14.39 -7.31
C ILE A 254 4.45 15.77 -6.78
N ILE A 255 4.24 15.89 -5.47
CA ILE A 255 3.99 17.18 -4.80
C ILE A 255 5.28 17.60 -4.09
N THR A 256 5.82 18.74 -4.49
CA THR A 256 7.11 19.25 -4.00
C THR A 256 7.13 20.78 -4.00
N THR A 257 8.30 21.39 -3.81
CA THR A 257 8.47 22.85 -3.88
C THR A 257 9.18 23.29 -5.15
N ASN A 258 8.99 24.54 -5.55
CA ASN A 258 9.76 25.15 -6.63
C ASN A 258 11.28 25.13 -6.34
N ASN A 259 11.67 25.27 -5.07
CA ASN A 259 13.08 25.17 -4.67
C ASN A 259 13.64 23.77 -4.95
N ILE A 260 12.95 22.70 -4.55
CA ILE A 260 13.39 21.33 -4.83
C ILE A 260 13.40 21.06 -6.33
N LYS A 261 12.33 21.45 -7.04
CA LYS A 261 12.23 21.30 -8.50
C LYS A 261 13.39 21.96 -9.26
N ASN A 262 13.85 23.12 -8.78
CA ASN A 262 14.92 23.88 -9.43
C ASN A 262 16.34 23.42 -9.05
N ASN A 263 16.52 22.78 -7.89
CA ASN A 263 17.84 22.45 -7.35
C ASN A 263 18.17 20.94 -7.33
N SER A 264 17.16 20.07 -7.38
CA SER A 264 17.39 18.63 -7.56
C SER A 264 17.93 18.35 -8.96
N THR A 265 19.04 17.63 -9.03
CA THR A 265 19.62 17.21 -10.31
C THR A 265 19.00 15.91 -10.83
N LYS A 266 18.21 15.21 -10.00
CA LYS A 266 17.63 13.90 -10.32
C LYS A 266 16.11 13.85 -10.42
N LEU A 267 15.39 14.90 -10.02
CA LEU A 267 13.93 14.89 -10.09
C LEU A 267 13.42 14.70 -11.54
N ASN A 268 13.99 15.39 -12.53
CA ASN A 268 13.58 15.21 -13.92
C ASN A 268 13.96 13.83 -14.48
N ASP A 269 15.12 13.29 -14.10
CA ASP A 269 15.52 11.92 -14.47
C ASP A 269 14.53 10.90 -13.89
N PHE A 270 14.11 11.10 -12.64
CA PHE A 270 13.12 10.25 -11.98
C PHE A 270 11.75 10.33 -12.65
N VAL A 271 11.27 11.54 -13.00
CA VAL A 271 10.05 11.72 -13.80
C VAL A 271 10.15 10.96 -15.11
N HIS A 272 11.24 11.13 -15.87
CA HIS A 272 11.46 10.39 -17.11
C HIS A 272 11.52 8.86 -16.88
N HIS A 273 12.15 8.40 -15.80
CA HIS A 273 12.18 6.97 -15.47
C HIS A 273 10.76 6.43 -15.28
N LYS A 274 9.92 7.13 -14.50
CA LYS A 274 8.52 6.74 -14.29
C LYS A 274 7.71 6.74 -15.58
N GLU A 275 7.90 7.73 -16.44
CA GLU A 275 7.13 7.85 -17.69
C GLU A 275 7.57 6.84 -18.75
N TYR A 276 8.87 6.76 -19.03
CA TYR A 276 9.37 6.01 -20.18
C TYR A 276 9.73 4.56 -19.85
N ASN A 277 10.15 4.25 -18.61
CA ASN A 277 10.52 2.89 -18.23
C ASN A 277 9.40 2.13 -17.53
N LEU A 278 8.51 2.83 -16.80
CA LEU A 278 7.42 2.19 -16.05
C LEU A 278 6.02 2.50 -16.59
N GLY A 279 5.90 3.45 -17.53
CA GLY A 279 4.64 3.75 -18.21
C GLY A 279 3.64 4.58 -17.41
N HIS A 280 4.07 5.22 -16.33
CA HIS A 280 3.25 6.19 -15.59
C HIS A 280 3.06 7.47 -16.41
N SER A 281 2.01 8.24 -16.10
CA SER A 281 1.86 9.62 -16.52
C SER A 281 2.04 10.52 -15.32
N VAL A 282 3.12 11.31 -15.32
CA VAL A 282 3.58 12.02 -14.13
C VAL A 282 3.23 13.52 -14.20
N LYS A 283 2.71 14.06 -13.10
CA LYS A 283 2.59 15.51 -12.90
C LYS A 283 3.40 15.96 -11.69
N VAL A 284 4.31 16.90 -11.91
CA VAL A 284 4.99 17.62 -10.82
C VAL A 284 4.15 18.84 -10.43
N VAL A 285 3.82 18.94 -9.16
CA VAL A 285 2.94 19.95 -8.55
C VAL A 285 3.76 20.72 -7.52
N THR A 286 3.68 22.05 -7.54
CA THR A 286 4.39 22.92 -6.59
C THR A 286 3.46 23.93 -5.94
N GLU A 287 4.00 24.78 -5.07
CA GLU A 287 3.25 25.86 -4.42
C GLU A 287 2.60 26.84 -5.40
N ASP A 288 3.01 26.85 -6.68
CA ASP A 288 2.34 27.59 -7.75
C ASP A 288 0.93 27.03 -8.04
N ASP A 289 0.76 25.71 -7.88
CA ASP A 289 -0.50 25.01 -8.13
C ASP A 289 -1.42 25.03 -6.89
N PHE A 290 -0.88 24.79 -5.70
CA PHE A 290 -1.70 24.66 -4.48
C PHE A 290 -1.70 25.92 -3.59
N GLY A 291 -0.71 26.80 -3.69
CA GLY A 291 -0.48 27.87 -2.70
C GLY A 291 -1.60 28.91 -2.59
N THR A 292 -2.36 29.11 -3.66
CA THR A 292 -3.51 30.03 -3.73
C THR A 292 -4.84 29.38 -3.35
N LEU A 293 -4.87 28.05 -3.19
CA LEU A 293 -6.08 27.35 -2.78
C LEU A 293 -6.44 27.67 -1.33
N THR A 294 -7.72 27.43 -1.01
CA THR A 294 -8.22 27.44 0.36
C THR A 294 -8.62 26.02 0.71
N GLY A 295 -7.85 25.38 1.59
CA GLY A 295 -8.22 24.10 2.17
C GLY A 295 -9.10 24.26 3.40
N GLN A 296 -9.36 23.14 4.07
CA GLN A 296 -10.05 23.11 5.36
C GLN A 296 -9.39 24.08 6.37
N PRO A 297 -10.16 24.81 7.19
CA PRO A 297 -9.58 25.63 8.27
C PRO A 297 -8.64 24.79 9.15
N PRO A 298 -7.43 25.25 9.51
CA PRO A 298 -6.97 26.64 9.49
C PRO A 298 -6.33 27.08 8.15
N ASN A 299 -6.45 26.31 7.07
CA ASN A 299 -5.94 26.62 5.73
C ASN A 299 -4.41 26.78 5.68
N GLY A 300 -3.69 25.87 6.34
CA GLY A 300 -2.26 25.73 6.23
C GLY A 300 -1.83 25.05 4.93
N THR A 301 -0.53 24.79 4.79
CA THR A 301 0.03 24.17 3.58
C THR A 301 -0.51 22.75 3.36
N ALA A 302 -0.65 21.95 4.42
CA ALA A 302 -1.20 20.61 4.32
C ALA A 302 -2.62 20.63 3.75
N GLU A 303 -3.47 21.52 4.26
CA GLU A 303 -4.86 21.62 3.82
C GLU A 303 -4.96 22.10 2.36
N LYS A 304 -4.05 22.97 1.92
CA LYS A 304 -3.98 23.41 0.52
C LYS A 304 -3.53 22.30 -0.42
N ILE A 305 -2.54 21.51 -0.03
CA ILE A 305 -2.09 20.33 -0.77
C ILE A 305 -3.24 19.33 -0.88
N ARG A 306 -3.90 19.00 0.23
CA ARG A 306 -5.07 18.11 0.25
C ARG A 306 -6.20 18.67 -0.62
N GLN A 307 -6.46 19.97 -0.58
CA GLN A 307 -7.47 20.60 -1.43
C GLN A 307 -7.13 20.47 -2.92
N TRP A 308 -5.85 20.61 -3.28
CA TRP A 308 -5.42 20.37 -4.66
C TRP A 308 -5.70 18.93 -5.08
N LEU A 309 -5.41 17.95 -4.22
CA LEU A 309 -5.72 16.54 -4.47
C LEU A 309 -7.23 16.32 -4.65
N ILE A 310 -8.06 16.81 -3.72
CA ILE A 310 -9.54 16.75 -3.79
C ILE A 310 -10.05 17.28 -5.14
N ASN A 311 -9.51 18.41 -5.59
CA ASN A 311 -9.96 19.05 -6.84
C ASN A 311 -9.59 18.24 -8.10
N ASN A 312 -8.59 17.34 -8.04
CA ASN A 312 -7.96 16.78 -9.24
C ASN A 312 -7.94 15.24 -9.30
N TYR A 313 -8.03 14.52 -8.19
CA TYR A 313 -7.75 13.08 -8.16
C TYR A 313 -8.67 12.24 -9.07
N LEU A 314 -9.97 12.55 -9.13
CA LEU A 314 -10.92 11.88 -10.01
C LEU A 314 -10.69 12.24 -11.48
N SER A 315 -10.56 13.54 -11.78
CA SER A 315 -10.47 14.00 -13.17
C SER A 315 -9.15 13.65 -13.84
N MET A 316 -8.06 13.58 -13.07
CA MET A 316 -6.75 13.16 -13.59
C MET A 316 -6.56 11.65 -13.49
N GLY A 317 -7.32 10.93 -12.66
CA GLY A 317 -7.11 9.51 -12.40
C GLY A 317 -5.86 9.23 -11.56
N ILE A 318 -5.52 10.12 -10.62
CA ILE A 318 -4.32 10.00 -9.77
C ILE A 318 -4.41 8.72 -8.96
N ARG A 319 -3.49 7.76 -9.06
CA ARG A 319 -3.42 6.58 -8.17
C ARG A 319 -2.36 6.76 -7.09
N TYR A 320 -1.22 7.34 -7.45
CA TYR A 320 -0.04 7.48 -6.58
C TYR A 320 0.30 8.95 -6.35
N VAL A 321 0.69 9.27 -5.10
CA VAL A 321 1.18 10.59 -4.71
C VAL A 321 2.51 10.45 -3.98
N LEU A 322 3.57 11.03 -4.54
CA LEU A 322 4.87 11.13 -3.88
C LEU A 322 5.06 12.55 -3.33
N LEU A 323 5.21 12.66 -2.01
CA LEU A 323 5.49 13.91 -1.32
C LEU A 323 7.01 14.09 -1.19
N ILE A 324 7.57 15.19 -1.70
CA ILE A 324 9.00 15.48 -1.60
C ILE A 324 9.21 16.86 -0.98
N GLY A 325 9.63 16.90 0.28
CA GLY A 325 9.84 18.12 1.05
C GLY A 325 10.05 17.87 2.54
N ASN A 326 10.20 18.92 3.33
CA ASN A 326 10.34 18.84 4.78
C ASN A 326 8.99 18.44 5.41
N PRO A 327 8.91 17.28 6.09
CA PRO A 327 7.66 16.76 6.66
C PRO A 327 7.29 17.35 8.02
N ASP A 328 8.11 18.23 8.61
CA ASP A 328 7.82 18.83 9.91
C ASP A 328 6.39 19.43 9.93
N PRO A 329 5.50 18.97 10.82
CA PRO A 329 4.07 19.33 10.79
C PRO A 329 3.79 20.80 11.12
N VAL A 330 4.77 21.53 11.64
CA VAL A 330 4.64 22.94 12.03
C VAL A 330 5.36 23.87 11.05
N SER A 331 6.58 23.49 10.65
CA SER A 331 7.51 24.35 9.91
C SER A 331 7.92 23.80 8.54
N GLY A 332 7.42 22.63 8.16
CA GLY A 332 7.70 21.98 6.88
C GLY A 332 7.07 22.70 5.69
N ASP A 333 7.71 22.60 4.53
CA ASP A 333 7.20 23.14 3.26
C ASP A 333 6.25 22.17 2.55
N ILE A 334 6.40 20.86 2.79
CA ILE A 334 5.46 19.79 2.45
C ILE A 334 5.16 19.02 3.75
N PRO A 335 4.45 19.65 4.71
CA PRO A 335 4.32 19.14 6.08
C PRO A 335 3.48 17.86 6.13
N MET A 336 3.72 16.99 7.11
CA MET A 336 2.71 16.02 7.54
C MET A 336 1.57 16.75 8.27
N LYS A 337 0.35 16.22 8.23
CA LYS A 337 -0.73 16.80 9.04
C LYS A 337 -0.60 16.31 10.48
N MET A 338 -0.50 17.23 11.42
CA MET A 338 -0.67 16.88 12.84
C MET A 338 -2.13 16.49 13.07
N CYS A 339 -2.35 15.34 13.72
CA CYS A 339 -3.65 14.83 14.13
C CYS A 339 -3.65 14.44 15.62
N TRP A 340 -4.82 14.23 16.24
CA TRP A 340 -4.98 14.00 17.69
C TRP A 340 -5.83 12.75 18.01
N PRO A 341 -5.44 11.56 17.54
CA PRO A 341 -6.24 10.34 17.69
C PRO A 341 -6.44 9.93 19.16
N ARG A 342 -5.64 10.46 20.09
CA ARG A 342 -5.74 10.20 21.53
C ARG A 342 -5.89 11.50 22.34
N LYS A 343 -6.59 12.50 21.80
CA LYS A 343 -6.82 13.77 22.49
C LYS A 343 -7.31 13.58 23.94
N GLY A 344 -6.66 14.27 24.86
CA GLY A 344 -6.91 14.21 26.30
C GLY A 344 -6.34 12.98 27.01
N ALA A 345 -5.45 12.20 26.39
CA ALA A 345 -4.71 11.15 27.09
C ALA A 345 -3.79 11.76 28.17
N GLU A 346 -3.48 10.98 29.21
CA GLU A 346 -2.69 11.48 30.34
C GLU A 346 -1.19 11.59 30.03
N ASP A 347 -0.72 10.90 28.98
CA ASP A 347 0.65 10.95 28.50
C ASP A 347 0.84 12.03 27.42
N LYS A 348 2.10 12.34 27.08
CA LYS A 348 2.44 13.42 26.14
C LYS A 348 2.28 13.06 24.66
N TYR A 349 1.84 11.85 24.33
CA TYR A 349 1.70 11.34 22.96
C TYR A 349 0.22 11.15 22.63
N GLU A 350 -0.50 12.27 22.68
CA GLU A 350 -1.89 12.37 22.23
C GLU A 350 -1.97 12.53 20.70
N GLU A 351 -0.92 13.10 20.12
CA GLU A 351 -0.85 13.53 18.73
C GLU A 351 -0.10 12.53 17.82
N SER A 352 -0.37 12.62 16.51
CA SER A 352 0.29 11.84 15.46
C SER A 352 0.39 12.65 14.17
N PRO A 353 1.60 13.04 13.71
CA PRO A 353 1.81 13.51 12.35
C PRO A 353 1.59 12.38 11.34
N THR A 354 0.78 12.60 10.31
CA THR A 354 0.44 11.57 9.33
C THR A 354 0.33 12.11 7.89
N ASP A 355 0.62 11.22 6.94
CA ASP A 355 0.33 11.42 5.51
C ASP A 355 -1.02 10.82 5.09
N TYR A 356 -1.71 10.08 5.97
CA TYR A 356 -3.04 9.53 5.66
C TYR A 356 -4.05 10.64 5.35
N PHE A 357 -3.84 11.85 5.89
CA PHE A 357 -4.59 13.05 5.55
C PHE A 357 -4.59 13.37 4.04
N TYR A 358 -3.54 12.99 3.32
CA TYR A 358 -3.46 13.16 1.86
C TYR A 358 -4.03 11.96 1.07
N ALA A 359 -4.25 10.83 1.74
CA ALA A 359 -4.79 9.61 1.14
C ALA A 359 -6.31 9.56 1.22
N ASP A 360 -6.89 9.90 2.36
CA ASP A 360 -8.32 10.08 2.55
C ASP A 360 -8.69 11.51 2.11
N LEU A 361 -9.42 11.61 1.00
CA LEU A 361 -9.82 12.85 0.33
C LEU A 361 -11.34 13.08 0.39
N THR A 362 -12.12 12.10 0.90
CA THR A 362 -13.58 12.21 0.98
C THR A 362 -14.08 12.47 2.40
N GLY A 363 -13.34 12.04 3.43
CA GLY A 363 -13.64 12.31 4.83
C GLY A 363 -13.36 13.75 5.26
N ASN A 364 -14.14 14.27 6.20
CA ASN A 364 -13.81 15.48 6.94
C ASN A 364 -12.95 15.12 8.16
N TRP A 365 -11.68 15.55 8.14
CA TRP A 365 -10.72 15.24 9.20
C TRP A 365 -10.81 16.16 10.42
N ASP A 366 -11.73 17.12 10.45
CA ASP A 366 -12.08 17.91 11.63
C ASP A 366 -13.59 18.17 11.52
N LEU A 367 -14.33 17.11 11.82
CA LEU A 367 -15.79 16.97 11.65
C LEU A 367 -16.55 17.84 12.64
N ASN A 368 -16.03 17.94 13.87
CA ASN A 368 -16.61 18.77 14.93
C ASN A 368 -16.24 20.27 14.79
N GLY A 369 -15.20 20.60 14.00
CA GLY A 369 -14.81 21.97 13.66
C GLY A 369 -14.05 22.71 14.76
N ASP A 370 -13.38 21.99 15.67
CA ASP A 370 -12.61 22.57 16.76
C ASP A 370 -11.12 22.78 16.43
N GLY A 371 -10.66 22.23 15.30
CA GLY A 371 -9.30 22.36 14.80
C GLY A 371 -8.32 21.27 15.28
N ASP A 372 -8.78 20.29 16.07
CA ASP A 372 -8.03 19.11 16.48
C ASP A 372 -8.31 17.93 15.52
N PHE A 373 -7.64 17.93 14.37
CA PHE A 373 -7.90 16.97 13.30
C PHE A 373 -7.68 15.50 13.67
N GLY A 374 -8.54 14.61 13.20
CA GLY A 374 -8.42 13.17 13.38
C GLY A 374 -8.60 12.76 14.84
N GLU A 375 -9.40 13.49 15.61
CA GLU A 375 -9.74 13.15 16.99
C GLU A 375 -10.66 11.92 17.03
N TYR A 376 -10.29 10.92 17.84
CA TYR A 376 -11.18 9.81 18.14
C TYR A 376 -11.97 10.08 19.43
N PRO A 377 -13.31 9.88 19.43
CA PRO A 377 -14.15 9.43 18.33
C PRO A 377 -14.76 10.58 17.51
N ASP A 378 -14.47 11.83 17.87
CA ASP A 378 -15.26 13.00 17.45
C ASP A 378 -15.21 13.28 15.94
N ASP A 379 -14.10 12.92 15.28
CA ASP A 379 -13.93 12.96 13.82
C ASP A 379 -14.27 11.65 13.11
N GLY A 380 -14.70 10.63 13.84
CA GLY A 380 -15.07 9.32 13.29
C GLY A 380 -16.53 9.20 12.88
N GLY A 381 -17.32 10.28 12.91
CA GLY A 381 -18.74 10.28 12.57
C GLY A 381 -19.04 10.10 11.07
N ILE A 382 -20.32 10.14 10.68
CA ILE A 382 -20.74 10.04 9.28
C ILE A 382 -20.10 11.17 8.45
N GLY A 383 -19.32 10.80 7.44
CA GLY A 383 -18.58 11.74 6.58
C GLY A 383 -17.29 12.26 7.20
N GLY A 384 -16.87 11.72 8.35
CA GLY A 384 -15.58 11.97 8.97
C GLY A 384 -14.46 11.07 8.44
N VAL A 385 -13.42 10.86 9.24
CA VAL A 385 -12.30 9.96 8.94
C VAL A 385 -12.78 8.51 8.89
N ASP A 386 -12.51 7.81 7.79
CA ASP A 386 -12.94 6.41 7.60
C ASP A 386 -11.80 5.42 7.25
N PHE A 387 -10.59 5.96 7.06
CA PHE A 387 -9.40 5.24 6.61
C PHE A 387 -9.63 4.44 5.32
N ALA A 388 -10.46 4.93 4.41
CA ALA A 388 -10.56 4.46 3.04
C ALA A 388 -9.75 5.40 2.13
N PRO A 389 -8.64 4.94 1.53
CA PRO A 389 -7.78 5.79 0.71
C PRO A 389 -8.40 6.06 -0.67
N GLU A 390 -8.40 7.32 -1.10
CA GLU A 390 -8.62 7.70 -2.50
C GLU A 390 -7.33 7.57 -3.34
N VAL A 391 -6.16 7.77 -2.73
CA VAL A 391 -4.85 7.69 -3.39
C VAL A 391 -3.83 7.04 -2.47
N TYR A 392 -2.79 6.43 -3.04
CA TYR A 392 -1.70 5.84 -2.27
C TYR A 392 -0.51 6.80 -2.16
N VAL A 393 -0.15 7.16 -0.94
CA VAL A 393 0.86 8.19 -0.64
C VAL A 393 2.16 7.58 -0.15
N GLY A 394 3.29 8.08 -0.65
CA GLY A 394 4.61 7.86 -0.07
C GLY A 394 5.39 9.17 -0.01
N ARG A 395 6.49 9.20 0.73
CA ARG A 395 7.22 10.43 1.04
C ARG A 395 8.73 10.29 0.95
N ILE A 396 9.42 11.27 0.37
CA ILE A 396 10.88 11.43 0.50
C ILE A 396 11.16 12.75 1.25
N PRO A 397 11.57 12.70 2.53
CA PRO A 397 11.89 13.89 3.29
C PRO A 397 13.05 14.68 2.70
N VAL A 398 12.97 16.01 2.72
CA VAL A 398 14.08 16.92 2.39
C VAL A 398 14.28 17.90 3.53
N TYR A 399 15.26 17.64 4.38
CA TYR A 399 15.62 18.51 5.50
C TYR A 399 16.71 19.50 5.10
N ASN A 400 16.65 20.72 5.62
CA ASN A 400 17.74 21.71 5.54
C ASN A 400 18.25 21.96 4.10
N ASN A 401 17.37 21.86 3.10
CA ASN A 401 17.72 21.97 1.67
C ASN A 401 18.79 20.95 1.21
N ASP A 402 18.86 19.76 1.82
CA ASP A 402 19.78 18.68 1.44
C ASP A 402 19.33 17.95 0.16
N TYR A 403 19.38 18.66 -0.97
CA TYR A 403 19.04 18.12 -2.27
C TYR A 403 19.98 16.99 -2.71
N GLY A 404 21.21 16.97 -2.20
CA GLY A 404 22.16 15.91 -2.51
C GLY A 404 21.72 14.55 -1.96
N SER A 405 21.13 14.51 -0.75
CA SER A 405 20.54 13.29 -0.21
C SER A 405 19.28 12.87 -0.99
N LEU A 406 18.41 13.83 -1.35
CA LEU A 406 17.27 13.56 -2.23
C LEU A 406 17.72 12.90 -3.54
N ASP A 407 18.70 13.50 -4.23
CA ASP A 407 19.18 13.01 -5.52
C ASP A 407 19.74 11.58 -5.44
N ARG A 408 20.43 11.24 -4.34
CA ARG A 408 20.90 9.86 -4.09
C ARG A 408 19.75 8.88 -3.85
N ILE A 409 18.69 9.32 -3.15
CA ILE A 409 17.50 8.49 -2.92
C ILE A 409 16.78 8.23 -4.24
N LEU A 410 16.53 9.26 -5.04
CA LEU A 410 15.89 9.14 -6.36
C LEU A 410 16.70 8.24 -7.30
N GLN A 411 18.03 8.41 -7.35
CA GLN A 411 18.89 7.54 -8.15
C GLN A 411 18.81 6.09 -7.71
N LYS A 412 18.87 5.83 -6.39
CA LYS A 412 18.75 4.48 -5.84
C LYS A 412 17.41 3.83 -6.18
N ILE A 413 16.32 4.60 -6.18
CA ILE A 413 15.01 4.13 -6.61
C ILE A 413 15.03 3.71 -8.08
N MET A 414 15.50 4.59 -8.97
CA MET A 414 15.62 4.27 -10.40
C MET A 414 16.48 3.02 -10.65
N ASP A 415 17.62 2.90 -9.98
CA ASP A 415 18.52 1.74 -10.11
C ASP A 415 17.86 0.44 -9.64
N TYR A 416 17.10 0.50 -8.54
CA TYR A 416 16.34 -0.63 -8.04
C TYR A 416 15.24 -1.06 -9.04
N GLU A 417 14.52 -0.10 -9.62
CA GLU A 417 13.44 -0.37 -10.57
C GLU A 417 13.96 -0.91 -11.91
N ILE A 418 15.13 -0.44 -12.36
CA ILE A 418 15.85 -1.03 -13.49
C ILE A 418 16.27 -2.47 -13.19
N GLY A 419 16.65 -2.77 -11.94
CA GLY A 419 16.92 -4.13 -11.48
C GLY A 419 18.09 -4.83 -12.19
N ALA A 420 19.13 -4.09 -12.59
CA ALA A 420 20.28 -4.67 -13.27
C ALA A 420 21.04 -5.66 -12.37
N GLY A 421 21.48 -6.79 -12.94
CA GLY A 421 22.30 -7.80 -12.24
C GLY A 421 21.49 -8.83 -11.44
N ASP A 422 22.12 -9.42 -10.41
CA ASP A 422 21.48 -10.43 -9.56
C ASP A 422 20.57 -9.78 -8.52
N ILE A 423 19.27 -10.04 -8.64
CA ILE A 423 18.23 -9.57 -7.72
C ILE A 423 17.69 -10.67 -6.78
N SER A 424 18.33 -11.85 -6.73
CA SER A 424 17.88 -12.98 -5.88
C SER A 424 17.81 -12.62 -4.39
N TRP A 425 18.64 -11.67 -3.94
CA TRP A 425 18.63 -11.14 -2.58
C TRP A 425 17.30 -10.49 -2.19
N ARG A 426 16.47 -10.04 -3.16
CA ARG A 426 15.14 -9.48 -2.90
C ARG A 426 14.17 -10.49 -2.28
N LYS A 427 14.41 -11.79 -2.48
CA LYS A 427 13.67 -12.90 -1.84
C LYS A 427 14.29 -13.35 -0.52
N LYS A 428 14.83 -12.41 0.25
CA LYS A 428 15.40 -12.67 1.57
C LYS A 428 14.80 -11.72 2.60
N MET A 429 14.35 -12.24 3.73
CA MET A 429 13.82 -11.44 4.84
C MET A 429 14.64 -11.61 6.13
N LEU A 430 15.10 -10.50 6.71
CA LEU A 430 15.73 -10.47 8.03
C LEU A 430 14.69 -10.08 9.09
N LEU A 431 14.63 -10.84 10.18
CA LEU A 431 13.64 -10.70 11.26
C LEU A 431 14.34 -10.54 12.64
N PRO A 432 14.81 -9.33 13.01
CA PRO A 432 15.27 -9.04 14.37
C PRO A 432 14.07 -8.86 15.31
N VAL A 433 13.93 -9.71 16.33
CA VAL A 433 12.76 -9.72 17.21
C VAL A 433 13.20 -9.62 18.67
N ALA A 434 13.02 -8.43 19.24
CA ALA A 434 13.27 -8.15 20.65
C ALA A 434 12.03 -8.38 21.53
N ILE A 435 12.25 -8.38 22.85
CA ILE A 435 11.20 -8.44 23.86
C ILE A 435 10.61 -7.05 24.07
N SER A 436 9.28 -6.95 24.14
CA SER A 436 8.54 -5.72 24.44
C SER A 436 8.23 -5.54 25.92
N ASN A 437 7.96 -6.63 26.64
CA ASN A 437 7.83 -6.63 28.10
C ASN A 437 7.97 -8.06 28.64
N TYR A 438 8.41 -8.19 29.88
CA TYR A 438 8.43 -9.44 30.63
C TYR A 438 7.09 -9.68 31.37
N GLU A 439 6.91 -10.90 31.86
CA GLU A 439 5.72 -11.28 32.63
C GLU A 439 5.70 -10.48 33.95
N ASN A 440 4.58 -9.82 34.23
CA ASN A 440 4.38 -8.99 35.43
C ASN A 440 5.45 -7.89 35.62
N GLU A 441 6.07 -7.41 34.53
CA GLU A 441 7.07 -6.35 34.62
C GLU A 441 6.48 -5.09 35.27
N ASP A 442 7.23 -4.49 36.21
CA ASP A 442 6.80 -3.35 37.04
C ASP A 442 5.41 -3.58 37.72
N ASP A 443 5.13 -4.81 38.17
CA ASP A 443 3.84 -5.23 38.78
C ASP A 443 2.61 -4.96 37.89
N SER A 444 2.81 -4.93 36.57
CA SER A 444 1.74 -4.58 35.61
C SER A 444 0.62 -5.61 35.51
N GLY A 445 0.84 -6.84 35.96
CA GLY A 445 -0.05 -7.98 35.74
C GLY A 445 -0.18 -8.39 34.26
N CYS A 446 0.63 -7.81 33.37
CA CYS A 446 0.60 -8.14 31.95
C CYS A 446 1.45 -9.39 31.64
N PRO A 447 1.01 -10.23 30.69
CA PRO A 447 1.80 -11.35 30.24
C PRO A 447 3.03 -10.89 29.44
N ARG A 448 4.05 -11.74 29.39
CA ARG A 448 5.26 -11.51 28.56
C ARG A 448 4.91 -11.35 27.07
N THR A 449 5.55 -10.38 26.42
CA THR A 449 5.44 -10.12 24.98
C THR A 449 6.82 -10.12 24.34
N ASP A 450 7.16 -11.17 23.60
CA ASP A 450 8.49 -11.34 23.00
C ASP A 450 8.49 -11.50 21.47
N GLY A 451 7.35 -11.25 20.82
CA GLY A 451 7.22 -11.23 19.36
C GLY A 451 7.49 -12.57 18.65
N ARG A 452 7.78 -13.66 19.38
CA ARG A 452 8.29 -14.92 18.81
C ARG A 452 7.36 -15.61 17.81
N ASN A 453 6.05 -15.34 17.89
CA ASN A 453 5.08 -15.88 16.94
C ASN A 453 5.10 -15.11 15.60
N LEU A 454 5.59 -13.87 15.56
CA LEU A 454 5.65 -13.09 14.33
C LEU A 454 6.48 -13.80 13.24
N PRO A 455 7.76 -14.18 13.46
CA PRO A 455 8.53 -14.91 12.44
C PRO A 455 7.83 -16.17 11.96
N LYS A 456 7.25 -16.96 12.88
CA LYS A 456 6.50 -18.16 12.51
C LYS A 456 5.38 -17.86 11.52
N ARG A 457 4.53 -16.86 11.84
CA ARG A 457 3.38 -16.52 10.99
C ARG A 457 3.79 -15.91 9.67
N VAL A 458 4.79 -15.04 9.67
CA VAL A 458 5.39 -14.48 8.44
C VAL A 458 5.89 -15.62 7.54
N ILE A 459 6.66 -16.55 8.10
CA ILE A 459 7.32 -17.64 7.36
C ILE A 459 6.30 -18.65 6.82
N GLU A 460 5.44 -19.17 7.69
CA GLU A 460 4.48 -20.22 7.36
C GLU A 460 3.38 -19.72 6.42
N ASN A 461 2.86 -18.51 6.65
CA ASN A 461 1.69 -18.04 5.92
C ASN A 461 2.04 -17.55 4.51
N TYR A 462 3.18 -16.87 4.30
CA TYR A 462 3.48 -16.27 2.99
C TYR A 462 4.93 -16.33 2.49
N LEU A 463 5.96 -16.45 3.32
CA LEU A 463 7.34 -16.54 2.77
C LEU A 463 7.62 -17.90 2.11
N ASN A 464 7.25 -19.00 2.77
CA ASN A 464 7.51 -20.36 2.28
C ASN A 464 6.85 -20.62 0.93
N SER A 465 5.59 -20.18 0.76
CA SER A 465 4.82 -20.38 -0.48
C SER A 465 5.40 -19.59 -1.68
N LYS A 466 6.23 -18.57 -1.42
CA LYS A 466 6.84 -17.69 -2.44
C LYS A 466 8.34 -17.91 -2.63
N GLY A 467 8.92 -18.87 -1.90
CA GLY A 467 10.33 -19.27 -2.00
C GLY A 467 11.29 -18.22 -1.44
N PHE A 468 10.90 -17.51 -0.38
CA PHE A 468 11.80 -16.61 0.33
C PHE A 468 12.71 -17.40 1.27
N SER A 469 13.97 -17.00 1.37
CA SER A 469 14.80 -17.37 2.51
C SER A 469 14.66 -16.32 3.61
N TYR A 470 14.99 -16.71 4.84
CA TYR A 470 14.84 -15.83 6.00
C TYR A 470 15.96 -16.07 7.00
N PHE A 471 16.17 -15.08 7.87
CA PHE A 471 17.02 -15.19 9.04
C PHE A 471 16.35 -14.50 10.21
N VAL A 472 16.21 -15.20 11.33
CA VAL A 472 15.58 -14.68 12.55
C VAL A 472 16.66 -14.45 13.61
N LEU A 473 16.57 -13.32 14.33
CA LEU A 473 17.42 -13.00 15.46
C LEU A 473 16.56 -12.73 16.68
N TYR A 474 16.51 -13.68 17.61
CA TYR A 474 15.76 -13.52 18.88
C TYR A 474 16.62 -12.92 19.99
N GLU A 475 15.97 -12.41 21.04
CA GLU A 475 16.60 -12.01 22.29
C GLU A 475 17.14 -13.22 23.08
N LYS A 476 18.45 -13.25 23.33
CA LYS A 476 19.15 -14.38 23.99
C LYS A 476 19.89 -13.98 25.26
N ALA A 477 19.82 -12.71 25.67
CA ALA A 477 20.45 -12.21 26.88
C ALA A 477 19.48 -12.17 28.06
N GLY A 478 20.04 -12.04 29.27
CA GLY A 478 19.27 -11.86 30.50
C GLY A 478 18.90 -13.16 31.21
N LEU A 479 18.08 -13.02 32.25
CA LEU A 479 17.65 -14.10 33.14
C LEU A 479 16.53 -14.96 32.54
N ASP A 480 15.72 -14.40 31.65
CA ASP A 480 14.63 -15.10 30.95
C ASP A 480 14.67 -14.84 29.43
N PRO A 481 15.68 -15.38 28.71
CA PRO A 481 15.83 -15.19 27.26
C PRO A 481 14.81 -16.00 26.46
N VAL A 482 14.66 -15.70 25.16
CA VAL A 482 13.87 -16.53 24.25
C VAL A 482 14.53 -17.92 24.13
N PRO A 483 13.82 -19.02 24.41
CA PRO A 483 14.43 -20.35 24.46
C PRO A 483 14.89 -20.84 23.08
N ASP A 484 15.89 -21.71 23.04
CA ASP A 484 16.40 -22.32 21.80
C ASP A 484 15.40 -23.25 21.10
N THR A 485 14.29 -23.56 21.78
CA THR A 485 13.16 -24.31 21.22
C THR A 485 12.15 -23.41 20.50
N ALA A 486 12.39 -22.10 20.42
CA ALA A 486 11.51 -21.19 19.68
C ALA A 486 11.50 -21.55 18.19
N ASP A 487 10.33 -21.42 17.56
CA ASP A 487 10.18 -21.71 16.14
C ASP A 487 11.12 -20.82 15.31
N TYR A 488 11.81 -21.43 14.35
CA TYR A 488 12.77 -20.77 13.45
C TYR A 488 13.97 -20.10 14.13
N ASP A 489 14.26 -20.43 15.40
CA ASP A 489 15.51 -20.02 16.04
C ASP A 489 16.70 -20.58 15.25
N ASN A 490 17.67 -19.72 14.94
CA ASN A 490 18.87 -20.16 14.24
C ASN A 490 19.99 -20.43 15.26
N PRO A 491 20.37 -21.71 15.47
CA PRO A 491 21.37 -22.06 16.48
C PRO A 491 22.77 -21.50 16.20
N SER A 492 23.03 -20.93 15.01
CA SER A 492 24.31 -20.31 14.68
C SER A 492 24.45 -18.87 15.18
N HIS A 493 23.39 -18.21 15.66
CA HIS A 493 23.46 -16.82 16.11
C HIS A 493 23.65 -16.69 17.63
N THR A 494 24.23 -15.58 18.07
CA THR A 494 24.41 -15.26 19.50
C THR A 494 23.26 -14.42 20.09
N GLY A 495 22.16 -14.27 19.34
CA GLY A 495 21.04 -13.41 19.68
C GLY A 495 21.12 -12.02 19.05
N ILE A 496 20.05 -11.25 19.24
CA ILE A 496 19.93 -9.89 18.73
C ILE A 496 20.90 -8.94 19.45
N SER A 497 21.63 -8.15 18.67
CA SER A 497 22.57 -7.13 19.12
C SER A 497 22.91 -6.21 17.94
N GLN A 498 23.48 -5.04 18.20
CA GLN A 498 23.91 -4.16 17.11
C GLN A 498 24.89 -4.83 16.16
N THR A 499 25.86 -5.57 16.69
CA THR A 499 26.83 -6.30 15.89
C THR A 499 26.19 -7.42 15.08
N SER A 500 25.33 -8.26 15.67
CA SER A 500 24.71 -9.37 14.95
C SER A 500 23.75 -8.90 13.86
N VAL A 501 22.95 -7.87 14.11
CA VAL A 501 22.04 -7.30 13.12
C VAL A 501 22.79 -6.68 11.94
N ILE A 502 23.81 -5.85 12.19
CA ILE A 502 24.61 -5.25 11.10
C ILE A 502 25.32 -6.33 10.28
N ASN A 503 26.02 -7.26 10.96
CA ASN A 503 26.77 -8.30 10.27
C ASN A 503 25.85 -9.19 9.43
N GLU A 504 24.66 -9.52 9.94
CA GLU A 504 23.72 -10.31 9.18
C GLU A 504 23.15 -9.51 8.02
N TRP A 505 22.71 -8.26 8.21
CA TRP A 505 22.14 -7.44 7.14
C TRP A 505 23.10 -7.29 5.94
N LEU A 506 24.41 -7.22 6.19
CA LEU A 506 25.43 -7.19 5.13
C LEU A 506 25.46 -8.44 4.23
N ASN A 507 24.79 -9.54 4.62
CA ASN A 507 24.54 -10.70 3.76
C ASN A 507 23.42 -10.48 2.72
N THR A 508 22.93 -9.24 2.59
CA THR A 508 22.00 -8.71 1.59
C THR A 508 20.57 -9.24 1.75
N TYR A 509 19.61 -8.35 1.95
CA TYR A 509 18.21 -8.68 2.22
C TYR A 509 17.27 -7.79 1.43
N GLY A 510 16.22 -8.39 0.86
CA GLY A 510 15.15 -7.65 0.18
C GLY A 510 14.23 -6.96 1.15
N CYS A 511 13.99 -7.60 2.29
CA CYS A 511 13.10 -7.12 3.33
C CYS A 511 13.77 -7.21 4.69
N VAL A 512 13.52 -6.21 5.53
CA VAL A 512 13.81 -6.28 6.97
C VAL A 512 12.54 -5.92 7.71
N PHE A 513 12.14 -6.79 8.63
CA PHE A 513 10.99 -6.56 9.50
C PHE A 513 11.45 -6.81 10.92
N TRP A 514 11.68 -5.73 11.67
CA TRP A 514 12.06 -5.88 13.07
C TRP A 514 10.90 -5.60 14.01
N TRP A 515 11.06 -6.11 15.22
CA TRP A 515 10.25 -5.82 16.40
C TRP A 515 11.17 -5.33 17.51
N GLY A 516 10.92 -4.14 18.05
CA GLY A 516 11.67 -3.63 19.19
C GLY A 516 11.17 -2.28 19.68
N HIS A 517 11.66 -1.85 20.84
CA HIS A 517 11.37 -0.51 21.34
C HIS A 517 12.11 0.54 20.51
N GLY A 518 11.60 1.77 20.43
CA GLY A 518 12.18 2.78 19.55
C GLY A 518 12.23 4.16 20.18
N ASP A 519 13.25 4.92 19.79
CA ASP A 519 13.25 6.37 19.88
C ASP A 519 13.48 6.99 18.49
N VAL A 520 13.78 8.28 18.44
CA VAL A 520 14.01 8.99 17.17
C VAL A 520 15.16 8.38 16.33
N THR A 521 16.23 7.92 16.97
CA THR A 521 17.52 7.57 16.31
C THR A 521 17.93 6.11 16.48
N GLY A 522 17.17 5.33 17.24
CA GLY A 522 17.55 3.98 17.63
C GLY A 522 16.35 3.05 17.79
N VAL A 523 16.66 1.76 17.60
CA VAL A 523 15.80 0.66 17.99
C VAL A 523 16.53 -0.19 19.02
N TYR A 524 15.80 -0.56 20.07
CA TYR A 524 16.29 -1.11 21.31
C TYR A 524 15.75 -2.51 21.53
N ARG A 525 16.61 -3.34 22.11
CA ARG A 525 16.23 -4.60 22.72
C ARG A 525 16.24 -4.40 24.23
N GLU A 526 15.33 -5.07 24.90
CA GLU A 526 15.25 -5.07 26.36
C GLU A 526 15.51 -6.47 26.90
N TYR A 527 16.25 -6.56 28.00
CA TYR A 527 16.38 -7.80 28.74
C TYR A 527 16.55 -7.63 30.25
N TRP A 528 16.00 -8.59 31.00
CA TRP A 528 16.08 -8.66 32.45
C TRP A 528 17.51 -9.04 32.88
N SER A 529 18.26 -8.08 33.41
CA SER A 529 19.72 -8.17 33.54
C SER A 529 20.21 -8.61 34.92
N SER A 530 19.42 -8.38 35.95
CA SER A 530 19.64 -8.78 37.34
C SER A 530 18.31 -9.02 38.02
N ASP A 531 18.29 -9.66 39.19
CA ASP A 531 17.10 -9.83 40.04
C ASP A 531 17.57 -9.56 41.48
N ASP A 532 16.90 -8.65 42.18
CA ASP A 532 17.19 -8.30 43.58
C ASP A 532 16.74 -9.38 44.58
N GLY A 533 16.02 -10.39 44.07
CA GLY A 533 15.63 -11.62 44.74
C GLY A 533 14.13 -11.76 44.95
N ASP A 534 13.31 -10.86 44.43
CA ASP A 534 11.85 -10.92 44.51
C ASP A 534 11.20 -11.68 43.32
N GLY A 535 11.96 -11.90 42.24
CA GLY A 535 11.52 -12.62 41.05
C GLY A 535 10.56 -11.84 40.16
N VAL A 536 10.49 -10.52 40.30
CA VAL A 536 9.68 -9.61 39.50
C VAL A 536 10.62 -8.73 38.66
N PRO A 537 10.56 -8.76 37.32
CA PRO A 537 11.34 -7.84 36.51
C PRO A 537 10.91 -6.41 36.76
N GLU A 538 11.79 -5.58 37.31
CA GLU A 538 11.51 -4.15 37.46
C GLU A 538 12.46 -3.28 36.66
N ARG A 539 12.02 -2.06 36.37
CA ARG A 539 12.76 -1.08 35.56
C ARG A 539 14.23 -0.90 35.97
N ALA A 540 14.55 -0.99 37.26
CA ALA A 540 15.92 -0.83 37.77
C ALA A 540 16.84 -2.01 37.37
N GLU A 541 16.25 -3.13 37.00
CA GLU A 541 16.89 -4.40 36.68
C GLU A 541 17.01 -4.65 35.17
N MET A 542 16.34 -3.82 34.37
CA MET A 542 16.29 -3.96 32.91
C MET A 542 17.49 -3.30 32.24
N SER A 543 17.96 -3.92 31.16
CA SER A 543 18.98 -3.37 30.28
C SER A 543 18.41 -3.11 28.88
N TRP A 544 18.66 -1.91 28.36
CA TRP A 544 18.08 -1.39 27.13
C TRP A 544 19.14 -0.99 26.09
N PRO A 545 19.95 -1.90 25.53
CA PRO A 545 20.89 -1.55 24.46
C PRO A 545 20.20 -1.42 23.11
N THR A 546 20.74 -0.56 22.25
CA THR A 546 20.34 -0.51 20.84
C THR A 546 20.79 -1.75 20.08
N PHE A 547 19.97 -2.24 19.16
CA PHE A 547 20.38 -3.21 18.14
C PHE A 547 20.49 -2.62 16.74
N PHE A 548 20.02 -1.39 16.51
CA PHE A 548 20.29 -0.65 15.29
C PHE A 548 20.06 0.85 15.52
N THR A 549 20.78 1.71 14.81
CA THR A 549 20.72 3.18 14.99
C THR A 549 20.92 3.93 13.68
N SER A 550 20.55 5.22 13.65
CA SER A 550 20.79 6.11 12.50
C SER A 550 22.26 6.11 12.07
N ALA A 551 23.18 6.08 13.04
CA ALA A 551 24.62 6.01 12.78
C ALA A 551 25.04 4.69 12.09
N SER A 552 24.36 3.58 12.40
CA SER A 552 24.63 2.26 11.83
C SER A 552 24.32 2.20 10.32
N CYS A 553 23.39 3.02 9.82
CA CYS A 553 22.94 3.02 8.43
C CYS A 553 24.07 3.27 7.42
N SER A 554 25.09 4.04 7.80
CA SER A 554 26.26 4.34 6.95
C SER A 554 27.08 3.12 6.54
N SER A 555 26.89 1.98 7.23
CA SER A 555 27.54 0.71 6.89
C SER A 555 26.80 -0.10 5.83
N LEU A 556 25.53 0.23 5.52
CA LEU A 556 24.68 -0.57 4.65
C LEU A 556 24.96 -0.36 3.15
N ASP A 557 24.61 -1.36 2.35
CA ASP A 557 24.85 -1.40 0.90
C ASP A 557 23.68 -0.79 0.12
N ASN A 558 23.88 0.41 -0.43
CA ASN A 558 22.90 1.09 -1.27
C ASN A 558 22.69 0.44 -2.65
N THR A 559 23.53 -0.51 -3.07
CA THR A 559 23.33 -1.28 -4.31
C THR A 559 22.35 -2.44 -4.13
N LYS A 560 22.09 -2.84 -2.88
CA LYS A 560 21.14 -3.89 -2.51
C LYS A 560 20.23 -3.45 -1.36
N PRO A 561 19.45 -2.38 -1.55
CA PRO A 561 18.69 -1.76 -0.48
C PRO A 561 17.43 -2.56 -0.13
N SER A 562 17.11 -2.65 1.16
CA SER A 562 15.96 -3.39 1.69
C SER A 562 14.70 -2.54 1.80
N LEU A 563 13.53 -3.13 1.65
CA LEU A 563 12.30 -2.56 2.19
C LEU A 563 12.27 -2.84 3.71
N VAL A 564 12.06 -1.82 4.54
CA VAL A 564 12.16 -1.95 5.99
C VAL A 564 10.85 -1.59 6.69
N TYR A 565 10.27 -2.51 7.45
CA TYR A 565 9.21 -2.19 8.41
C TYR A 565 9.80 -2.08 9.81
N GLN A 566 9.57 -0.93 10.44
CA GLN A 566 10.14 -0.56 11.73
C GLN A 566 9.06 -0.64 12.81
N CYS A 567 8.82 -1.83 13.39
CA CYS A 567 7.84 -1.98 14.47
C CYS A 567 8.39 -1.43 15.79
N SER A 568 8.53 -0.11 15.85
CA SER A 568 9.22 0.64 16.91
C SER A 568 8.74 2.09 16.93
N CYS A 569 8.63 2.66 18.14
CA CYS A 569 8.16 4.03 18.33
C CYS A 569 9.14 5.08 17.77
N LEU A 570 8.62 6.21 17.31
CA LEU A 570 9.35 7.45 16.93
C LEU A 570 10.43 7.35 15.83
N ASN A 571 10.70 6.18 15.26
CA ASN A 571 11.76 6.04 14.26
C ASN A 571 11.54 6.93 13.02
N GLY A 572 10.28 7.30 12.72
CA GLY A 572 9.87 8.20 11.64
C GLY A 572 9.53 9.62 12.08
N ARG A 573 9.99 10.06 13.28
CA ARG A 573 9.63 11.39 13.81
C ARG A 573 9.97 12.52 12.82
N PRO A 574 8.97 13.21 12.24
CA PRO A 574 9.21 14.09 11.09
C PRO A 574 9.97 15.37 11.44
N GLU A 575 9.97 15.82 12.70
CA GLU A 575 10.70 17.01 13.13
C GLU A 575 12.23 16.82 13.20
N ALA A 576 12.70 15.57 13.19
CA ALA A 576 14.10 15.23 13.40
C ALA A 576 14.79 14.81 12.10
N SER A 577 15.73 15.63 11.61
CA SER A 577 16.46 15.37 10.35
C SER A 577 17.47 14.21 10.39
N ASP A 578 17.69 13.64 11.57
CA ASP A 578 18.56 12.50 11.86
C ASP A 578 17.79 11.27 12.36
N ASN A 579 16.45 11.26 12.21
CA ASN A 579 15.62 10.12 12.56
C ASN A 579 16.07 8.83 11.82
N LEU A 580 15.76 7.68 12.41
CA LEU A 580 16.24 6.37 11.93
C LEU A 580 15.68 6.03 10.54
N GLU A 581 14.41 6.34 10.30
CA GLU A 581 13.74 6.27 9.00
C GLU A 581 14.58 6.93 7.90
N TYR A 582 14.81 8.23 8.01
CA TYR A 582 15.46 9.01 6.97
C TYR A 582 16.94 8.63 6.83
N ALA A 583 17.58 8.21 7.93
CA ALA A 583 18.93 7.66 7.89
C ALA A 583 19.01 6.37 7.04
N LEU A 584 18.02 5.48 7.16
CA LEU A 584 17.86 4.28 6.35
C LEU A 584 17.51 4.60 4.90
N LEU A 585 16.60 5.54 4.67
CA LEU A 585 16.24 5.95 3.30
C LEU A 585 17.46 6.54 2.57
N LYS A 586 18.34 7.28 3.27
CA LYS A 586 19.64 7.70 2.72
C LYS A 586 20.59 6.52 2.47
N ASN A 587 20.61 5.52 3.36
CA ASN A 587 21.58 4.43 3.32
C ASN A 587 20.95 3.07 3.67
N GLY A 588 20.87 2.18 2.69
CA GLY A 588 20.51 0.77 2.87
C GLY A 588 19.04 0.43 2.73
N ALA A 589 18.11 1.40 2.74
CA ALA A 589 16.70 1.14 2.46
C ALA A 589 16.24 1.67 1.11
N ILE A 590 15.30 0.97 0.46
CA ILE A 590 14.61 1.41 -0.77
C ILE A 590 13.28 2.09 -0.44
N GLY A 591 12.71 1.73 0.70
CA GLY A 591 11.57 2.34 1.34
C GLY A 591 11.52 1.88 2.79
N THR A 592 10.86 2.66 3.63
CA THR A 592 10.64 2.32 5.03
C THR A 592 9.19 2.58 5.43
N VAL A 593 8.68 1.80 6.38
CA VAL A 593 7.44 2.09 7.08
C VAL A 593 7.77 2.23 8.56
N SER A 594 7.47 3.38 9.15
CA SER A 594 7.87 3.69 10.52
C SER A 594 6.85 4.59 11.21
N ALA A 595 6.82 4.51 12.55
CA ALA A 595 5.93 5.32 13.38
C ALA A 595 6.48 6.74 13.57
N SER A 596 5.65 7.76 13.35
CA SER A 596 5.97 9.17 13.62
C SER A 596 5.97 9.52 15.12
N ARG A 597 5.25 8.71 15.93
CA ARG A 597 5.09 8.83 17.38
C ARG A 597 5.09 7.46 18.07
N VAL A 598 4.50 7.38 19.26
CA VAL A 598 4.45 6.17 20.08
C VAL A 598 3.38 5.23 19.55
N SER A 599 3.84 4.05 19.13
CA SER A 599 2.98 2.97 18.67
C SER A 599 2.58 2.02 19.82
N TRP A 600 1.47 1.29 19.62
CA TRP A 600 0.83 0.45 20.63
C TRP A 600 0.78 -1.02 20.20
N TYR A 601 0.88 -1.93 21.16
CA TYR A 601 0.83 -3.38 20.93
C TYR A 601 -0.08 -4.10 21.94
N ALA A 602 -0.45 -5.34 21.63
CA ALA A 602 -1.24 -6.19 22.50
C ALA A 602 -0.29 -7.02 23.38
N PRO A 603 -0.43 -7.02 24.71
CA PRO A 603 0.44 -7.83 25.55
C PRO A 603 0.12 -9.32 25.42
N GLY A 604 1.17 -10.15 25.49
CA GLY A 604 1.08 -11.60 25.48
C GLY A 604 1.55 -12.24 24.17
N THR A 605 1.09 -13.47 23.92
CA THR A 605 1.39 -14.18 22.67
C THR A 605 0.71 -13.50 21.50
N TRP A 606 1.51 -12.94 20.59
CA TRP A 606 1.01 -12.26 19.40
C TRP A 606 0.50 -13.24 18.34
N GLU A 607 -0.60 -12.89 17.69
CA GLU A 607 -1.18 -13.60 16.55
C GLU A 607 -1.75 -12.58 15.55
N PRO A 608 -1.72 -12.86 14.23
CA PRO A 608 -2.34 -11.99 13.24
C PRO A 608 -3.84 -11.83 13.51
N GLY A 609 -4.24 -10.59 13.79
CA GLY A 609 -5.62 -10.18 13.97
C GLY A 609 -5.88 -8.87 13.24
N LEU A 610 -7.15 -8.60 12.90
CA LEU A 610 -7.54 -7.42 12.12
C LEU A 610 -8.33 -6.38 12.93
N TYR A 611 -8.38 -6.46 14.27
CA TYR A 611 -9.40 -5.69 15.01
C TYR A 611 -8.88 -4.69 16.02
N TRP A 612 -7.65 -4.90 16.47
CA TRP A 612 -6.85 -3.93 17.18
C TRP A 612 -5.74 -3.62 16.22
N ALA A 613 -5.69 -2.41 15.67
CA ALA A 613 -4.63 -2.04 14.73
C ALA A 613 -3.28 -1.99 15.48
N ASP A 614 -2.72 -3.14 15.82
CA ASP A 614 -1.47 -3.25 16.56
C ASP A 614 -0.27 -3.05 15.64
N ASN A 615 0.82 -2.55 16.20
CA ASN A 615 1.99 -2.14 15.44
C ASN A 615 2.63 -3.28 14.64
N ALA A 616 2.68 -4.50 15.18
CA ALA A 616 3.20 -5.68 14.49
C ALA A 616 2.20 -6.22 13.46
N GLY A 617 0.91 -6.16 13.75
CA GLY A 617 -0.19 -6.46 12.84
C GLY A 617 -0.08 -5.69 11.53
N ILE A 618 0.09 -4.37 11.60
CA ILE A 618 0.24 -3.52 10.39
C ILE A 618 1.42 -4.01 9.54
N GLY A 619 2.57 -4.33 10.15
CA GLY A 619 3.75 -4.84 9.44
C GLY A 619 3.54 -6.22 8.83
N TYR A 620 2.85 -7.12 9.53
CA TYR A 620 2.50 -8.43 9.04
C TYR A 620 1.63 -8.35 7.79
N TYR A 621 0.53 -7.59 7.82
CA TYR A 621 -0.36 -7.46 6.66
C TYR A 621 0.28 -6.66 5.53
N PHE A 622 1.10 -5.65 5.84
CA PHE A 622 1.88 -4.92 4.84
C PHE A 622 2.77 -5.85 4.01
N PHE A 623 3.59 -6.68 4.67
CA PHE A 623 4.44 -7.63 3.95
C PHE A 623 3.65 -8.76 3.30
N LYS A 624 2.52 -9.18 3.89
CA LYS A 624 1.64 -10.16 3.26
C LYS A 624 1.15 -9.66 1.90
N GLU A 625 0.63 -8.43 1.83
CA GLU A 625 0.17 -7.85 0.56
C GLU A 625 1.31 -7.78 -0.49
N ILE A 626 2.51 -7.38 -0.07
CA ILE A 626 3.68 -7.32 -0.97
C ILE A 626 4.09 -8.70 -1.48
N VAL A 627 4.25 -9.67 -0.59
CA VAL A 627 4.80 -11.00 -0.91
C VAL A 627 3.76 -11.86 -1.63
N GLU A 628 2.50 -11.84 -1.19
CA GLU A 628 1.43 -12.64 -1.77
C GLU A 628 0.82 -12.01 -3.01
N GLY A 629 0.48 -10.72 -2.90
CA GLY A 629 -0.25 -9.95 -3.90
C GLY A 629 0.64 -9.35 -4.99
N ASN A 630 1.97 -9.31 -4.79
CA ASN A 630 2.87 -8.53 -5.64
C ASN A 630 2.38 -7.07 -5.74
N THR A 631 2.02 -6.53 -4.58
CA THR A 631 1.36 -5.24 -4.42
C THR A 631 2.37 -4.11 -4.23
N PRO A 632 2.20 -2.93 -4.87
CA PRO A 632 3.06 -1.77 -4.63
C PRO A 632 3.07 -1.33 -3.17
N PHE A 633 4.16 -0.73 -2.70
CA PHE A 633 4.37 -0.44 -1.29
C PHE A 633 3.32 0.50 -0.71
N GLY A 634 2.93 1.55 -1.45
CA GLY A 634 1.87 2.45 -1.03
C GLY A 634 0.57 1.67 -0.83
N GLU A 635 0.12 1.00 -1.88
CA GLU A 635 -1.10 0.20 -1.87
C GLU A 635 -1.12 -0.83 -0.72
N ALA A 636 -0.04 -1.59 -0.54
CA ALA A 636 0.07 -2.58 0.51
C ALA A 636 -0.11 -1.99 1.91
N LEU A 637 0.48 -0.82 2.19
CA LEU A 637 0.35 -0.18 3.50
C LEU A 637 -1.07 0.30 3.76
N TYR A 638 -1.71 0.92 2.76
CA TYR A 638 -3.07 1.43 2.91
C TYR A 638 -4.11 0.31 2.97
N LEU A 639 -3.94 -0.78 2.23
CA LEU A 639 -4.78 -1.99 2.34
C LEU A 639 -4.64 -2.63 3.72
N ALA A 640 -3.42 -2.77 4.24
CA ALA A 640 -3.19 -3.27 5.58
C ALA A 640 -3.94 -2.41 6.62
N LYS A 641 -3.75 -1.09 6.58
CA LYS A 641 -4.33 -0.16 7.58
C LYS A 641 -5.85 -0.03 7.48
N SER A 642 -6.41 0.01 6.27
CA SER A 642 -7.87 0.10 6.05
C SER A 642 -8.60 -1.20 6.39
N GLY A 643 -7.89 -2.35 6.37
CA GLY A 643 -8.42 -3.65 6.79
C GLY A 643 -8.60 -3.80 8.30
N PHE A 644 -7.99 -2.94 9.12
CA PHE A 644 -8.12 -3.01 10.57
C PHE A 644 -9.41 -2.38 11.09
N GLY A 645 -9.99 -2.99 12.13
CA GLY A 645 -11.01 -2.39 13.00
C GLY A 645 -10.45 -1.43 14.03
N ASP A 646 -11.34 -0.87 14.84
CA ASP A 646 -11.05 0.18 15.83
C ASP A 646 -11.37 -0.26 17.26
N LEU A 647 -11.15 -1.54 17.61
CA LEU A 647 -11.55 -2.03 18.93
C LEU A 647 -10.72 -1.48 20.09
N TRP A 648 -9.54 -0.89 19.83
CA TRP A 648 -8.86 -0.05 20.81
C TRP A 648 -9.21 1.45 20.70
N GLY A 649 -10.19 1.83 19.87
CA GLY A 649 -10.54 3.23 19.64
C GLY A 649 -9.34 4.08 19.22
N GLY A 650 -9.09 5.17 19.96
CA GLY A 650 -8.01 6.12 19.69
C GLY A 650 -6.61 5.50 19.57
N TYR A 651 -6.35 4.37 20.21
CA TYR A 651 -5.07 3.64 20.07
C TYR A 651 -4.94 2.91 18.74
N SER A 652 -6.04 2.39 18.19
CA SER A 652 -6.06 1.83 16.83
C SER A 652 -5.90 2.95 15.81
N TRP A 653 -6.58 4.09 16.02
CA TRP A 653 -6.40 5.28 15.20
C TRP A 653 -4.98 5.83 15.24
N MET A 654 -4.35 5.87 16.43
CA MET A 654 -2.95 6.25 16.60
C MET A 654 -2.03 5.42 15.70
N ASN A 655 -2.06 4.09 15.80
CA ASN A 655 -1.23 3.24 14.95
C ASN A 655 -1.56 3.38 13.45
N LYS A 656 -2.84 3.55 13.09
CA LYS A 656 -3.25 3.84 11.70
C LYS A 656 -2.78 5.21 11.21
N MET A 657 -2.48 6.17 12.07
CA MET A 657 -1.92 7.46 11.65
C MET A 657 -0.39 7.47 11.69
N ASP A 658 0.19 6.80 12.69
CA ASP A 658 1.62 6.78 12.99
C ASP A 658 2.48 6.14 11.90
N PHE A 659 2.06 4.98 11.37
CA PHE A 659 2.87 4.23 10.41
C PHE A 659 2.73 4.80 9.00
N ASN A 660 3.75 5.52 8.54
CA ASN A 660 3.78 6.18 7.24
C ASN A 660 4.81 5.53 6.30
N LEU A 661 4.56 5.57 4.99
CA LEU A 661 5.50 5.09 3.97
C LEU A 661 6.46 6.19 3.57
N TYR A 662 7.75 5.93 3.75
CA TYR A 662 8.83 6.77 3.26
C TYR A 662 9.56 6.06 2.13
N GLY A 663 9.65 6.72 0.98
CA GLY A 663 9.99 6.13 -0.31
C GLY A 663 8.84 6.29 -1.31
N ASP A 664 8.97 5.58 -2.42
CA ASP A 664 8.06 5.67 -3.55
C ASP A 664 6.83 4.77 -3.38
N PRO A 665 5.59 5.31 -3.42
CA PRO A 665 4.38 4.52 -3.25
C PRO A 665 4.10 3.53 -4.39
N SER A 666 4.62 3.75 -5.60
CA SER A 666 4.39 2.83 -6.73
C SER A 666 5.38 1.68 -6.79
N LEU A 667 6.39 1.67 -5.91
CA LEU A 667 7.48 0.71 -6.00
C LEU A 667 7.02 -0.68 -5.58
N LEU A 668 7.53 -1.69 -6.29
CA LEU A 668 7.24 -3.10 -6.05
C LEU A 668 8.46 -3.81 -5.47
N LEU A 669 8.22 -4.90 -4.74
CA LEU A 669 9.28 -5.87 -4.44
C LEU A 669 9.56 -6.68 -5.72
N ILE A 670 10.35 -6.11 -6.62
CA ILE A 670 10.56 -6.64 -7.98
C ILE A 670 11.33 -7.97 -7.91
N PHE A 671 10.64 -9.07 -8.22
CA PHE A 671 11.23 -10.42 -8.32
C PHE A 671 11.62 -10.81 -9.75
N ASN A 672 11.02 -10.16 -10.74
CA ASN A 672 11.31 -10.34 -12.16
C ASN A 672 11.52 -8.96 -12.76
N VAL A 673 12.70 -8.70 -13.29
CA VAL A 673 13.05 -7.41 -13.86
C VAL A 673 12.69 -7.44 -15.35
N PRO A 674 11.89 -6.48 -15.84
CA PRO A 674 11.52 -6.43 -17.26
C PRO A 674 12.75 -6.16 -18.13
N PRO A 675 12.75 -6.66 -19.39
CA PRO A 675 13.79 -6.31 -20.34
C PRO A 675 13.70 -4.84 -20.74
N VAL A 676 14.83 -4.25 -21.18
CA VAL A 676 14.90 -2.87 -21.70
C VAL A 676 15.65 -2.90 -23.02
N LEU A 677 15.01 -2.39 -24.08
CA LEU A 677 15.56 -2.32 -25.42
C LEU A 677 16.60 -1.21 -25.52
N ASN A 678 17.80 -1.56 -25.97
CA ASN A 678 18.81 -0.60 -26.42
C ASN A 678 19.19 -0.88 -27.87
N VAL A 679 19.16 0.16 -28.71
CA VAL A 679 19.52 0.09 -30.13
C VAL A 679 20.65 1.07 -30.43
N ASP A 680 21.75 0.60 -31.02
CA ASP A 680 22.91 1.44 -31.34
C ASP A 680 23.65 0.98 -32.61
N PRO A 681 23.85 1.86 -33.62
CA PRO A 681 23.38 3.25 -33.67
C PRO A 681 21.88 3.36 -34.02
N THR A 682 21.27 4.49 -33.63
CA THR A 682 19.89 4.85 -34.00
C THR A 682 19.78 5.52 -35.37
N SER A 683 20.90 5.71 -36.08
CA SER A 683 20.90 6.15 -37.48
C SER A 683 22.01 5.48 -38.31
N LEU A 684 21.70 5.18 -39.58
CA LEU A 684 22.59 4.60 -40.57
C LEU A 684 22.68 5.53 -41.79
N ASP A 685 23.87 6.07 -42.08
CA ASP A 685 24.15 6.83 -43.32
C ASP A 685 25.05 5.98 -44.23
N PHE A 686 24.45 5.35 -45.23
CA PHE A 686 25.14 4.54 -46.23
C PHE A 686 25.91 5.39 -47.26
N GLY A 687 25.80 6.72 -47.18
CA GLY A 687 26.41 7.64 -48.13
C GLY A 687 26.06 7.31 -49.58
N ARG A 688 27.06 7.39 -50.47
CA ARG A 688 26.89 7.19 -51.92
C ARG A 688 27.23 5.77 -52.39
N GLU A 689 27.93 5.00 -51.58
CA GLU A 689 28.62 3.77 -52.03
C GLU A 689 28.26 2.55 -51.18
N GLU A 690 28.12 2.70 -49.85
CA GLU A 690 27.89 1.55 -48.97
C GLU A 690 26.57 0.85 -49.28
N GLU A 691 26.60 -0.48 -49.30
CA GLU A 691 25.45 -1.35 -49.60
C GLU A 691 24.95 -2.13 -48.39
N ALA A 692 25.73 -2.21 -47.32
CA ALA A 692 25.40 -2.91 -46.07
C ALA A 692 25.90 -2.12 -44.86
N GLU A 693 25.05 -1.94 -43.86
CA GLU A 693 25.38 -1.38 -42.55
C GLU A 693 24.72 -2.21 -41.45
N ILE A 694 25.16 -2.04 -40.20
CA ILE A 694 24.63 -2.78 -39.05
C ILE A 694 24.14 -1.85 -37.95
N PHE A 695 23.18 -2.33 -37.17
CA PHE A 695 22.92 -1.82 -35.83
C PHE A 695 22.79 -2.97 -34.84
N ASN A 696 23.08 -2.67 -33.58
CA ASN A 696 23.04 -3.63 -32.49
C ASN A 696 21.75 -3.47 -31.70
N ILE A 697 21.19 -4.59 -31.27
CA ILE A 697 20.13 -4.67 -30.27
C ILE A 697 20.72 -5.32 -29.02
N ARG A 698 20.49 -4.70 -27.87
CA ARG A 698 20.88 -5.21 -26.56
C ARG A 698 19.71 -5.16 -25.60
N ASN A 699 19.66 -6.11 -24.68
CA ASN A 699 18.87 -5.97 -23.48
C ASN A 699 19.72 -5.31 -22.40
N THR A 700 19.36 -4.09 -22.02
CA THR A 700 20.00 -3.35 -20.90
C THR A 700 19.19 -3.44 -19.61
N GLY A 701 18.05 -4.15 -19.64
CA GLY A 701 17.22 -4.45 -18.47
C GLY A 701 17.48 -5.85 -17.93
N GLY A 702 16.46 -6.44 -17.31
CA GLY A 702 16.49 -7.82 -16.84
C GLY A 702 15.78 -8.80 -17.78
N GLY A 703 15.54 -10.02 -17.31
CA GLY A 703 14.74 -11.00 -18.05
C GLY A 703 15.26 -11.32 -19.46
N THR A 704 14.34 -11.65 -20.36
CA THR A 704 14.63 -11.93 -21.77
C THR A 704 13.87 -10.93 -22.62
N LEU A 705 14.59 -10.12 -23.41
CA LEU A 705 14.00 -9.20 -24.39
C LEU A 705 13.56 -9.98 -25.61
N HIS A 706 12.30 -9.87 -26.00
CA HIS A 706 11.75 -10.39 -27.25
C HIS A 706 11.53 -9.22 -28.22
N TRP A 707 12.30 -9.17 -29.30
CA TRP A 707 12.29 -8.03 -30.23
C TRP A 707 11.95 -8.46 -31.66
N SER A 708 11.38 -7.53 -32.44
CA SER A 708 11.10 -7.71 -33.86
C SER A 708 11.21 -6.41 -34.65
N ILE A 709 11.60 -6.54 -35.92
CA ILE A 709 11.68 -5.45 -36.90
C ILE A 709 10.30 -5.23 -37.51
N GLY A 710 9.75 -4.05 -37.29
CA GLY A 710 8.49 -3.60 -37.87
C GLY A 710 8.59 -3.30 -39.36
N LYS A 711 7.45 -2.94 -39.95
CA LYS A 711 7.39 -2.58 -41.36
C LYS A 711 8.14 -1.27 -41.61
N VAL A 712 9.12 -1.30 -42.52
CA VAL A 712 9.90 -0.12 -42.93
C VAL A 712 8.98 0.97 -43.49
N VAL A 713 9.21 2.21 -43.06
CA VAL A 713 8.48 3.41 -43.50
C VAL A 713 9.41 4.26 -44.36
N TYR A 714 9.08 4.42 -45.65
CA TYR A 714 9.90 5.20 -46.59
C TYR A 714 9.39 6.63 -46.72
N ASN A 715 10.29 7.62 -46.79
CA ASN A 715 9.96 9.00 -47.13
C ASN A 715 9.87 9.17 -48.66
N GLY A 716 8.88 8.52 -49.26
CA GLY A 716 8.65 8.50 -50.71
C GLY A 716 8.11 7.15 -51.19
N SER A 717 7.89 7.03 -52.50
CA SER A 717 7.30 5.81 -53.11
C SER A 717 8.32 4.72 -53.46
N TYR A 718 9.61 4.97 -53.25
CA TYR A 718 10.67 4.04 -53.63
C TYR A 718 11.05 3.13 -52.46
N VAL A 719 11.08 1.82 -52.71
CA VAL A 719 11.54 0.79 -51.76
C VAL A 719 12.98 0.44 -52.14
N TRP A 720 13.94 0.83 -51.31
CA TRP A 720 15.37 0.71 -51.61
C TRP A 720 16.19 0.01 -50.52
N ILE A 721 15.59 -0.36 -49.39
CA ILE A 721 16.18 -1.32 -48.45
C ILE A 721 15.81 -2.71 -48.97
N THR A 722 16.82 -3.51 -49.33
CA THR A 722 16.63 -4.81 -50.00
C THR A 722 16.46 -5.96 -49.02
N SER A 723 17.10 -5.90 -47.86
CA SER A 723 16.91 -6.88 -46.79
C SER A 723 17.29 -6.32 -45.42
N ILE A 724 16.65 -6.87 -44.38
CA ILE A 724 17.00 -6.69 -42.98
C ILE A 724 17.04 -8.09 -42.36
N SER A 725 18.13 -8.44 -41.67
CA SER A 725 18.26 -9.75 -41.04
C SER A 725 19.12 -9.69 -39.77
N PRO A 726 18.70 -10.32 -38.66
CA PRO A 726 17.43 -11.02 -38.47
C PRO A 726 16.23 -10.06 -38.34
N LEU A 727 15.01 -10.55 -38.57
CA LEU A 727 13.76 -9.77 -38.41
C LEU A 727 13.15 -9.88 -37.00
N SER A 728 13.63 -10.81 -36.18
CA SER A 728 13.21 -10.99 -34.78
C SER A 728 14.25 -11.79 -34.03
N GLY A 729 14.28 -11.64 -32.72
CA GLY A 729 15.20 -12.37 -31.86
C GLY A 729 14.79 -12.31 -30.39
N THR A 730 15.60 -12.97 -29.57
CA THR A 730 15.53 -12.89 -28.11
C THR A 730 16.92 -12.61 -27.57
N THR A 731 17.03 -11.70 -26.61
CA THR A 731 18.32 -11.30 -26.05
C THR A 731 18.24 -11.19 -24.53
N THR A 732 19.16 -11.80 -23.80
CA THR A 732 19.27 -11.65 -22.33
C THR A 732 20.38 -10.69 -21.93
N THR A 733 21.62 -11.00 -22.28
CA THR A 733 22.82 -10.19 -21.95
C THR A 733 23.79 -10.10 -23.13
N GLU A 734 23.56 -10.91 -24.16
CA GLU A 734 24.27 -10.92 -25.43
C GLU A 734 23.88 -9.71 -26.30
N THR A 735 24.55 -9.54 -27.44
CA THR A 735 24.24 -8.49 -28.42
C THR A 735 23.78 -9.13 -29.72
N ASP A 736 22.60 -8.75 -30.18
CA ASP A 736 22.07 -9.16 -31.48
C ASP A 736 22.49 -8.14 -32.54
N VAL A 737 23.08 -8.60 -33.64
CA VAL A 737 23.53 -7.75 -34.74
C VAL A 737 22.52 -7.84 -35.88
N VAL A 738 21.90 -6.72 -36.23
CA VAL A 738 20.96 -6.60 -37.36
C VAL A 738 21.68 -5.96 -38.54
N THR A 739 21.75 -6.68 -39.66
CA THR A 739 22.32 -6.16 -40.92
C THR A 739 21.21 -5.61 -41.81
N VAL A 740 21.41 -4.41 -42.33
CA VAL A 740 20.53 -3.71 -43.27
C VAL A 740 21.25 -3.58 -44.61
N ASN A 741 20.64 -4.07 -45.69
CA ASN A 741 21.17 -3.96 -47.04
C ASN A 741 20.31 -3.00 -47.87
N VAL A 742 20.96 -2.24 -48.76
CA VAL A 742 20.31 -1.24 -49.62
C VAL A 742 20.64 -1.44 -51.10
N SER A 743 19.81 -0.93 -51.99
CA SER A 743 20.09 -0.84 -53.42
C SER A 743 19.70 0.52 -53.96
N ARG A 744 20.60 1.11 -54.75
CA ARG A 744 20.39 2.38 -55.45
C ARG A 744 19.86 2.19 -56.87
N THR A 745 19.64 0.94 -57.29
CA THR A 745 19.21 0.62 -58.66
C THR A 745 17.85 1.22 -58.95
N GLY A 746 17.75 2.00 -60.04
CA GLY A 746 16.49 2.60 -60.48
C GLY A 746 16.09 3.88 -59.75
N LEU A 747 16.87 4.36 -58.79
CA LEU A 747 16.64 5.63 -58.12
C LEU A 747 17.23 6.80 -58.93
N SER A 748 16.50 7.91 -59.00
CA SER A 748 17.04 9.18 -59.52
C SER A 748 18.00 9.83 -58.53
N GLY A 749 18.88 10.72 -59.02
CA GLY A 749 19.80 11.48 -58.16
C GLY A 749 19.06 12.24 -57.06
N GLY A 750 19.51 12.11 -55.81
CA GLY A 750 18.82 12.65 -54.64
C GLY A 750 19.26 11.99 -53.34
N THR A 751 18.66 12.42 -52.23
CA THR A 751 18.80 11.79 -50.90
C THR A 751 17.49 11.10 -50.57
N TYR A 752 17.56 9.85 -50.10
CA TYR A 752 16.40 9.07 -49.71
C TYR A 752 16.54 8.68 -48.23
N THR A 753 15.43 8.76 -47.50
CA THR A 753 15.38 8.39 -46.08
C THR A 753 14.26 7.39 -45.81
N ALA A 754 14.47 6.51 -44.83
CA ALA A 754 13.51 5.53 -44.35
C ALA A 754 13.67 5.33 -42.84
N THR A 755 12.63 4.83 -42.20
CA THR A 755 12.64 4.48 -40.77
C THR A 755 12.39 2.98 -40.63
N ILE A 756 13.24 2.32 -39.85
CA ILE A 756 13.09 0.92 -39.45
C ILE A 756 12.60 0.91 -38.00
N PRO A 757 11.33 0.55 -37.73
CA PRO A 757 10.84 0.43 -36.37
C PRO A 757 11.40 -0.84 -35.72
N VAL A 758 12.00 -0.74 -34.54
CA VAL A 758 12.33 -1.87 -33.68
C VAL A 758 11.32 -1.91 -32.56
N THR A 759 10.61 -3.02 -32.43
CA THR A 759 9.58 -3.23 -31.40
C THR A 759 9.96 -4.36 -30.46
N SER A 760 9.65 -4.23 -29.17
CA SER A 760 9.94 -5.29 -28.20
C SER A 760 9.03 -5.25 -26.98
N ASP A 761 9.16 -6.25 -26.10
CA ASP A 761 8.60 -6.26 -24.75
C ASP A 761 9.39 -5.41 -23.74
N GLY A 762 10.48 -4.75 -24.17
CA GLY A 762 11.31 -3.84 -23.38
C GLY A 762 11.36 -2.40 -23.91
N GLY A 763 10.40 -1.98 -24.72
CA GLY A 763 10.35 -0.65 -25.35
C GLY A 763 10.49 -0.68 -26.87
N ASN A 764 10.33 0.47 -27.53
CA ASN A 764 10.42 0.60 -28.99
C ASN A 764 11.44 1.67 -29.37
N GLN A 765 12.16 1.47 -30.47
CA GLN A 765 13.13 2.44 -30.97
C GLN A 765 13.17 2.42 -32.49
N ASP A 766 13.12 3.60 -33.09
CA ASP A 766 13.25 3.77 -34.55
C ASP A 766 14.72 3.94 -34.94
N VAL A 767 15.13 3.27 -36.02
CA VAL A 767 16.43 3.48 -36.68
C VAL A 767 16.21 4.24 -37.98
N THR A 768 16.83 5.42 -38.10
CA THR A 768 16.76 6.25 -39.32
C THR A 768 17.82 5.81 -40.32
N VAL A 769 17.42 5.53 -41.56
CA VAL A 769 18.34 5.11 -42.62
C VAL A 769 18.36 6.14 -43.74
N SER A 770 19.54 6.44 -44.28
CA SER A 770 19.70 7.32 -45.42
C SER A 770 20.69 6.81 -46.47
N ILE A 771 20.38 7.07 -47.74
CA ILE A 771 21.26 6.84 -48.90
C ILE A 771 21.32 8.09 -49.77
N ARG A 772 22.43 8.27 -50.50
CA ARG A 772 22.59 9.31 -51.53
C ARG A 772 22.83 8.68 -52.89
N VAL A 773 22.15 9.19 -53.91
CA VAL A 773 22.27 8.74 -55.30
C VAL A 773 22.86 9.87 -56.13
N ASN A 774 23.87 9.57 -56.94
CA ASN A 774 24.49 10.56 -57.83
C ASN A 774 23.50 10.97 -58.93
N SER A 775 23.36 12.27 -59.16
CA SER A 775 22.67 12.77 -60.34
C SER A 775 23.51 12.48 -61.59
N PRO A 776 22.91 11.99 -62.69
CA PRO A 776 23.65 11.84 -63.94
C PRO A 776 24.20 13.20 -64.39
N PRO A 777 25.41 13.25 -64.98
CA PRO A 777 26.02 14.51 -65.41
C PRO A 777 25.13 15.23 -66.44
N LEU A 778 24.95 16.54 -66.26
CA LEU A 778 24.21 17.39 -67.20
C LEU A 778 24.87 17.29 -68.59
N LYS A 779 24.09 16.87 -69.59
CA LYS A 779 24.52 16.85 -71.01
C LYS A 779 24.80 18.31 -71.44
N PRO A 780 25.98 18.66 -71.97
CA PRO A 780 26.25 20.02 -72.42
C PRO A 780 25.29 20.43 -73.53
N THR A 781 24.58 21.54 -73.35
CA THR A 781 23.73 22.16 -74.37
C THR A 781 24.60 22.82 -75.44
N ASN A 782 24.57 22.31 -76.68
CA ASN A 782 25.16 22.97 -77.84
C ASN A 782 24.44 24.29 -78.12
N VAL A 783 25.15 25.41 -77.99
CA VAL A 783 24.70 26.73 -78.45
C VAL A 783 25.09 26.87 -79.92
N SER A 784 24.11 26.96 -80.83
CA SER A 784 24.35 27.32 -82.24
C SER A 784 24.53 28.84 -82.38
N PRO A 785 25.51 29.33 -83.17
CA PRO A 785 25.75 30.77 -83.33
C PRO A 785 24.71 31.43 -84.24
N SER A 786 24.32 32.66 -83.87
CA SER A 786 23.44 33.56 -84.61
C SER A 786 24.12 34.09 -85.88
N ASN A 787 23.57 33.78 -87.05
CA ASN A 787 23.81 34.52 -88.28
C ASN A 787 22.87 35.73 -88.34
N GLY A 788 23.43 36.92 -88.23
CA GLY A 788 22.82 38.16 -88.71
C GLY A 788 23.68 38.71 -89.84
N ALA A 789 23.13 38.76 -91.06
CA ALA A 789 23.77 39.37 -92.22
C ALA A 789 22.87 40.48 -92.79
N THR A 790 23.55 41.59 -93.11
CA THR A 790 23.25 42.68 -94.06
C THR A 790 22.04 43.59 -93.83
N GLY A 791 22.36 44.87 -93.59
CA GLY A 791 22.36 45.84 -94.70
C GLY A 791 23.79 46.02 -95.20
#